data_AF-A0A919PDP4-F1
#
_entry.id   AF-A0A919PDP4-F1
#
_cell.length_a   1.000
_cell.length_b   1.000
_cell.length_c   1.000
_cell.angle_alpha   90.00
_cell.angle_beta   90.00
_cell.angle_gamma   90.00
#
_symmetry.space_group_name_H-M   'P 1'
#
loop_
_entity.id
_entity.type
_entity.pdbx_description
1 polymer ?
#
loop_
_entity_poly.entity_id
_entity_poly.type
_entity_poly.pdbx_seq_one_letter_code
_entity_poly.pdbx_strand_id
1 'polypeptide(L)'
;MQLLQVTYSGAYPLKRPLLLAAVLALTAVGLSAPPATASGSQKDVTAHLFQWPWRDVAQECRSTLGPAGYAAVQVTPPQEHVELPAQGHPWWQAYQPVSYQLDSRYGNTREFAGMVEACHRAGVKVYVDAVINHMSGQVGGGTGSGGTRFGKYDYPGLYDSTDFHHCDGDGWIHDWNNAWEIQHCELLGLSDLATEQEDVRSDIAGYLNGLLRLGVDGFRIDAAKHIPAADLAAIKAKLKRPAYLYQEVLGNTPIPKADYLPNGDVIEDAYGQQISRVVKSGKLSWLDQFGEAWGFSPTGSAVVYVDSHDTERDQSGATLTYKDGPLFAIGNVFSLAWPYGHPLVLSSYGFTSTDAGPPGAAPDGDLRSVRCGGVTSGPGGWLCQQQDTATVGMVGFRNTAGTAPVSRWWSDGDNAIGFAREGRGYVVLNRESTAVTRTFDTGLPAGVYCDVTRGTVRGNRCTGPTVTVTKTGTLTTTVPGLSALAIDVRHRVSRPVAAAAPAVSFSAYATVAAGERLVLVGNDPALGAWNPALGVRLSSAGYPQWTARVRVPAGTAIEYKYVKVAADGTVTWESRPNRTATVPADGWLSTSDGWEAGATVQANVTMHVAEEPGQQVYLVGAAPSIGSWDPANAVPLAKTADATWTGSVTLPGSAVVEYKYIRKDAAGTVTWESDPNRTVSTPSGGTITLDETWR
;
A
#
# COMPACT_ATOMS: atom_id res chain seq x y z
N MET A 1 -23.84 -60.95 -27.76
CA MET A 1 -23.92 -62.42 -27.97
C MET A 1 -23.81 -63.07 -26.59
N GLN A 2 -24.83 -63.82 -26.13
CA GLN A 2 -24.97 -64.40 -24.75
C GLN A 2 -25.02 -63.32 -23.62
N LEU A 3 -25.98 -63.22 -22.69
CA LEU A 3 -27.27 -63.89 -22.36
C LEU A 3 -27.24 -65.06 -21.34
N LEU A 4 -27.42 -64.73 -20.04
CA LEU A 4 -27.90 -65.52 -18.87
C LEU A 4 -27.88 -64.57 -17.61
N GLN A 5 -28.84 -64.39 -16.68
CA GLN A 5 -30.22 -64.87 -16.40
C GLN A 5 -30.39 -65.99 -15.33
N VAL A 6 -31.50 -65.93 -14.54
CA VAL A 6 -32.01 -66.89 -13.50
C VAL A 6 -31.24 -66.87 -12.14
N THR A 7 -31.78 -66.90 -10.90
CA THR A 7 -33.09 -66.67 -10.17
C THR A 7 -32.78 -66.63 -8.63
N TYR A 8 -33.63 -66.31 -7.63
CA TYR A 8 -34.81 -65.45 -7.38
C TYR A 8 -35.40 -65.73 -5.95
N SER A 9 -35.84 -64.71 -5.21
CA SER A 9 -36.77 -64.72 -4.04
C SER A 9 -37.06 -63.28 -3.57
N GLY A 10 -38.07 -62.93 -2.75
CA GLY A 10 -39.16 -63.70 -2.12
C GLY A 10 -39.23 -63.46 -0.59
N ALA A 11 -40.36 -63.13 0.06
CA ALA A 11 -41.72 -62.77 -0.39
C ALA A 11 -42.50 -61.98 0.72
N TYR A 12 -43.71 -61.45 0.43
CA TYR A 12 -44.55 -60.66 1.37
C TYR A 12 -46.03 -61.13 1.39
N PRO A 13 -46.72 -61.03 2.54
CA PRO A 13 -48.17 -60.79 2.61
C PRO A 13 -48.58 -59.76 3.70
N LEU A 14 -49.78 -59.16 3.75
CA LEU A 14 -50.88 -58.91 2.79
C LEU A 14 -51.88 -57.93 3.45
N LYS A 15 -52.52 -57.01 2.70
CA LYS A 15 -53.96 -56.66 2.80
C LYS A 15 -54.42 -55.67 1.70
N ARG A 16 -55.71 -55.73 1.40
CA ARG A 16 -56.50 -55.02 0.36
C ARG A 16 -57.94 -54.88 0.91
N PRO A 17 -58.87 -54.14 0.28
CA PRO A 17 -58.74 -53.06 -0.72
C PRO A 17 -59.57 -51.80 -0.30
N LEU A 18 -59.71 -50.78 -1.17
CA LEU A 18 -61.04 -50.33 -1.64
C LEU A 18 -60.98 -49.48 -2.93
N LEU A 19 -62.15 -49.41 -3.57
CA LEU A 19 -62.57 -48.88 -4.88
C LEU A 19 -62.08 -47.50 -5.39
N LEU A 20 -62.15 -47.34 -6.72
CA LEU A 20 -62.06 -46.06 -7.46
C LEU A 20 -63.33 -45.21 -7.33
N ALA A 21 -63.16 -43.89 -7.29
CA ALA A 21 -64.04 -42.90 -7.92
C ALA A 21 -63.24 -41.61 -8.19
N ALA A 22 -63.55 -40.88 -9.27
CA ALA A 22 -62.82 -39.66 -9.65
C ALA A 22 -63.56 -38.39 -9.19
N VAL A 23 -62.82 -37.38 -8.72
CA VAL A 23 -63.31 -36.04 -8.39
C VAL A 23 -62.26 -35.02 -8.84
N LEU A 24 -62.69 -33.89 -9.43
CA LEU A 24 -61.80 -32.77 -9.76
C LEU A 24 -61.29 -32.11 -8.47
N ALA A 25 -59.97 -31.93 -8.35
CA ALA A 25 -59.36 -31.13 -7.30
C ALA A 25 -58.72 -29.87 -7.91
N LEU A 26 -58.91 -28.72 -7.25
CA LEU A 26 -58.40 -27.42 -7.71
C LEU A 26 -56.87 -27.37 -7.69
N THR A 27 -56.28 -26.68 -8.66
CA THR A 27 -54.87 -26.29 -8.64
C THR A 27 -54.62 -25.26 -7.54
N ALA A 28 -54.24 -25.73 -6.36
CA ALA A 28 -53.71 -24.88 -5.31
C ALA A 28 -52.35 -24.31 -5.75
N VAL A 29 -52.31 -23.03 -6.12
CA VAL A 29 -51.05 -22.31 -6.39
C VAL A 29 -50.32 -22.15 -5.06
N GLY A 30 -49.38 -23.07 -4.81
CA GLY A 30 -48.49 -22.98 -3.66
C GLY A 30 -47.61 -21.74 -3.78
N LEU A 31 -47.90 -20.72 -2.97
CA LEU A 31 -47.01 -19.59 -2.75
C LEU A 31 -45.75 -20.09 -2.03
N SER A 32 -44.78 -20.59 -2.81
CA SER A 32 -43.44 -20.86 -2.34
C SER A 32 -42.84 -19.55 -1.84
N ALA A 33 -42.69 -19.42 -0.52
CA ALA A 33 -41.92 -18.34 0.06
C ALA A 33 -40.53 -18.33 -0.60
N PRO A 34 -40.00 -17.17 -1.01
CA PRO A 34 -38.67 -17.12 -1.61
C PRO A 34 -37.64 -17.69 -0.61
N PRO A 35 -36.62 -18.43 -1.08
CA PRO A 35 -35.59 -18.96 -0.19
C PRO A 35 -34.98 -17.80 0.59
N ALA A 36 -34.84 -17.97 1.90
CA ALA A 36 -34.32 -16.92 2.78
C ALA A 36 -32.87 -16.60 2.38
N THR A 37 -32.69 -15.53 1.61
CA THR A 37 -31.37 -15.03 1.20
C THR A 37 -30.57 -14.72 2.46
N ALA A 38 -29.50 -15.48 2.70
CA ALA A 38 -28.64 -15.28 3.85
C ALA A 38 -28.01 -13.88 3.78
N SER A 39 -28.55 -12.93 4.55
CA SER A 39 -28.19 -11.51 4.47
C SER A 39 -26.87 -11.18 5.20
N GLY A 40 -25.87 -12.07 5.06
CA GLY A 40 -24.49 -11.73 5.36
C GLY A 40 -23.97 -10.75 4.32
N SER A 41 -23.23 -9.73 4.75
CA SER A 41 -22.36 -9.01 3.82
C SER A 41 -21.23 -9.93 3.40
N GLN A 42 -21.21 -10.31 2.13
CA GLN A 42 -20.07 -10.99 1.53
C GLN A 42 -18.87 -10.03 1.59
N LYS A 43 -17.85 -10.41 2.36
CA LYS A 43 -16.56 -9.74 2.35
C LYS A 43 -15.79 -10.19 1.12
N ASP A 44 -15.21 -9.26 0.38
CA ASP A 44 -14.39 -9.49 -0.82
C ASP A 44 -13.00 -8.83 -0.75
N VAL A 45 -12.86 -7.68 -0.07
CA VAL A 45 -11.58 -6.95 0.00
C VAL A 45 -10.46 -7.75 0.68
N THR A 46 -9.31 -7.85 0.03
CA THR A 46 -8.07 -8.45 0.53
C THR A 46 -7.05 -7.36 0.89
N ALA A 47 -6.35 -7.50 2.03
CA ALA A 47 -5.19 -6.66 2.35
C ALA A 47 -3.90 -7.41 1.99
N HIS A 48 -3.02 -6.85 1.17
CA HIS A 48 -1.69 -7.42 0.93
C HIS A 48 -0.68 -6.78 1.88
N LEU A 49 -0.36 -7.47 2.98
CA LEU A 49 0.64 -7.04 3.97
C LEU A 49 2.06 -7.39 3.47
N PHE A 50 2.54 -6.59 2.52
CA PHE A 50 3.75 -6.83 1.77
C PHE A 50 5.02 -6.67 2.64
N GLN A 51 5.82 -7.74 2.72
CA GLN A 51 7.04 -7.87 3.54
C GLN A 51 6.81 -7.85 5.07
N TRP A 52 5.59 -8.05 5.57
CA TRP A 52 5.32 -8.02 7.02
C TRP A 52 5.75 -9.31 7.73
N PRO A 53 6.39 -9.25 8.92
CA PRO A 53 6.65 -10.41 9.77
C PRO A 53 5.34 -11.08 10.22
N TRP A 54 5.30 -12.41 10.25
CA TRP A 54 4.06 -13.14 10.52
C TRP A 54 3.49 -12.87 11.92
N ARG A 55 4.33 -12.55 12.90
CA ARG A 55 3.90 -12.10 14.24
C ARG A 55 3.08 -10.81 14.20
N ASP A 56 3.42 -9.89 13.30
CA ASP A 56 2.73 -8.60 13.16
C ASP A 56 1.48 -8.74 12.28
N VAL A 57 1.52 -9.58 11.23
CA VAL A 57 0.31 -10.00 10.49
C VAL A 57 -0.71 -10.62 11.45
N ALA A 58 -0.26 -11.52 12.34
CA ALA A 58 -1.10 -12.14 13.37
C ALA A 58 -1.72 -11.10 14.32
N GLN A 59 -1.02 -10.01 14.63
CA GLN A 59 -1.54 -8.90 15.42
C GLN A 59 -2.52 -8.04 14.61
N GLU A 60 -2.16 -7.67 13.40
CA GLU A 60 -2.92 -6.77 12.53
C GLU A 60 -4.26 -7.37 12.08
N CYS A 61 -4.30 -8.68 11.86
CA CYS A 61 -5.55 -9.42 11.70
C CYS A 61 -6.53 -9.19 12.86
N ARG A 62 -6.02 -9.19 14.10
CA ARG A 62 -6.84 -9.06 15.34
C ARG A 62 -7.21 -7.61 15.67
N SER A 63 -6.29 -6.65 15.49
CA SER A 63 -6.54 -5.23 15.81
C SER A 63 -7.25 -4.47 14.70
N THR A 64 -7.03 -4.83 13.43
CA THR A 64 -7.40 -3.99 12.28
C THR A 64 -8.24 -4.77 11.27
N LEU A 65 -7.72 -5.81 10.64
CA LEU A 65 -8.36 -6.39 9.44
C LEU A 65 -9.71 -7.04 9.74
N GLY A 66 -9.79 -7.84 10.80
CA GLY A 66 -11.05 -8.45 11.27
C GLY A 66 -12.10 -7.40 11.64
N PRO A 67 -11.79 -6.46 12.55
CA PRO A 67 -12.68 -5.35 12.93
C PRO A 67 -13.11 -4.42 11.79
N ALA A 68 -12.22 -4.10 10.84
CA ALA A 68 -12.53 -3.29 9.65
C ALA A 68 -13.38 -4.05 8.62
N GLY A 69 -13.37 -5.39 8.66
CA GLY A 69 -14.20 -6.23 7.82
C GLY A 69 -13.53 -6.75 6.54
N TYR A 70 -12.20 -6.77 6.46
CA TYR A 70 -11.48 -7.42 5.35
C TYR A 70 -11.82 -8.91 5.25
N ALA A 71 -11.85 -9.44 4.03
CA ALA A 71 -12.12 -10.84 3.72
C ALA A 71 -10.91 -11.74 3.97
N ALA A 72 -9.73 -11.26 3.54
CA ALA A 72 -8.48 -12.00 3.56
C ALA A 72 -7.28 -11.08 3.78
N VAL A 73 -6.16 -11.69 4.14
CA VAL A 73 -4.82 -11.11 4.04
C VAL A 73 -4.00 -11.92 3.03
N GLN A 74 -3.31 -11.26 2.10
CA GLN A 74 -2.17 -11.82 1.36
C GLN A 74 -0.89 -11.49 2.12
N VAL A 75 -0.02 -12.49 2.27
CA VAL A 75 1.37 -12.31 2.71
C VAL A 75 2.34 -12.66 1.58
N THR A 76 3.49 -11.98 1.56
CA THR A 76 4.69 -12.24 0.74
C THR A 76 5.13 -13.72 0.81
N PRO A 77 5.83 -14.26 -0.22
CA PRO A 77 6.05 -15.70 -0.35
C PRO A 77 6.68 -16.30 0.91
N PRO A 78 6.10 -17.37 1.49
CA PRO A 78 6.46 -17.79 2.83
C PRO A 78 7.65 -18.75 2.87
N GLN A 79 8.11 -19.24 1.70
CA GLN A 79 9.19 -20.21 1.61
C GLN A 79 10.59 -19.61 1.83
N GLU A 80 11.53 -20.49 2.16
CA GLU A 80 12.95 -20.18 2.26
C GLU A 80 13.49 -19.65 0.92
N HIS A 81 14.23 -18.55 1.03
CA HIS A 81 14.76 -17.82 -0.11
C HIS A 81 16.25 -17.50 0.08
N VAL A 82 16.90 -17.06 -1.00
CA VAL A 82 18.28 -16.55 -0.98
C VAL A 82 18.39 -15.30 -0.10
N GLU A 83 19.55 -15.13 0.54
CA GLU A 83 19.94 -13.92 1.27
C GLU A 83 20.98 -13.09 0.50
N LEU A 84 20.73 -11.79 0.32
CA LEU A 84 21.57 -10.88 -0.48
C LEU A 84 22.08 -9.66 0.34
N PRO A 85 22.87 -9.88 1.41
CA PRO A 85 23.40 -8.80 2.25
C PRO A 85 24.28 -7.82 1.45
N ALA A 86 25.02 -8.30 0.45
CA ALA A 86 25.85 -7.47 -0.42
C ALA A 86 25.05 -6.51 -1.32
N GLN A 87 23.74 -6.73 -1.47
CA GLN A 87 22.83 -5.86 -2.25
C GLN A 87 21.88 -5.05 -1.33
N GLY A 88 22.13 -5.04 -0.02
CA GLY A 88 21.28 -4.31 0.93
C GLY A 88 19.95 -5.00 1.22
N HIS A 89 19.89 -6.33 1.11
CA HIS A 89 18.73 -7.15 1.49
C HIS A 89 17.43 -6.82 0.73
N PRO A 90 17.46 -6.76 -0.61
CA PRO A 90 16.36 -6.26 -1.45
C PRO A 90 15.07 -7.09 -1.30
N TRP A 91 13.92 -6.43 -1.46
CA TRP A 91 12.61 -7.07 -1.23
C TRP A 91 12.35 -8.30 -2.12
N TRP A 92 12.87 -8.26 -3.36
CA TRP A 92 12.64 -9.29 -4.37
C TRP A 92 13.44 -10.57 -4.10
N GLN A 93 14.38 -10.58 -3.15
CA GLN A 93 15.08 -11.83 -2.80
C GLN A 93 14.09 -12.89 -2.27
N ALA A 94 12.97 -12.48 -1.66
CA ALA A 94 11.89 -13.37 -1.22
C ALA A 94 11.13 -14.05 -2.37
N TYR A 95 11.28 -13.52 -3.59
CA TYR A 95 10.75 -14.10 -4.82
C TYR A 95 11.79 -14.99 -5.53
N GLN A 96 12.86 -15.40 -4.84
CA GLN A 96 13.85 -16.37 -5.32
C GLN A 96 13.93 -17.58 -4.37
N PRO A 97 13.07 -18.60 -4.56
CA PRO A 97 13.02 -19.78 -3.70
C PRO A 97 14.32 -20.59 -3.71
N VAL A 98 14.68 -21.16 -2.57
CA VAL A 98 15.81 -22.11 -2.45
C VAL A 98 15.44 -23.40 -1.71
N SER A 99 14.31 -23.41 -1.01
CA SER A 99 13.64 -24.64 -0.56
C SER A 99 12.15 -24.37 -0.32
N TYR A 100 11.40 -25.39 0.08
CA TYR A 100 10.01 -25.27 0.53
C TYR A 100 9.84 -25.31 2.07
N GLN A 101 10.92 -25.06 2.82
CA GLN A 101 10.85 -24.76 4.26
C GLN A 101 10.24 -23.37 4.47
N LEU A 102 9.68 -23.08 5.66
CA LEU A 102 9.03 -21.78 5.98
C LEU A 102 9.80 -21.01 7.05
N ASP A 103 11.12 -20.97 6.90
CA ASP A 103 12.03 -20.37 7.87
C ASP A 103 12.83 -19.29 7.12
N SER A 104 12.47 -18.03 7.38
CA SER A 104 12.86 -16.84 6.62
C SER A 104 12.85 -15.58 7.50
N ARG A 105 13.21 -14.42 6.93
CA ARG A 105 13.16 -13.12 7.62
C ARG A 105 11.76 -12.69 8.12
N TYR A 106 10.69 -13.35 7.68
CA TYR A 106 9.32 -13.12 8.17
C TYR A 106 8.97 -13.94 9.43
N GLY A 107 9.77 -14.95 9.75
CA GLY A 107 9.60 -15.85 10.90
C GLY A 107 9.91 -17.31 10.57
N ASN A 108 9.53 -18.20 11.48
CA ASN A 108 9.62 -19.67 11.30
C ASN A 108 8.26 -20.34 11.11
N THR A 109 8.28 -21.61 10.68
CA THR A 109 7.09 -22.45 10.44
C THR A 109 6.02 -22.40 11.56
N ARG A 110 6.43 -22.28 12.84
CA ARG A 110 5.50 -22.17 13.98
C ARG A 110 4.79 -20.82 14.05
N GLU A 111 5.48 -19.74 13.67
CA GLU A 111 4.93 -18.38 13.65
C GLU A 111 4.00 -18.18 12.47
N PHE A 112 4.31 -18.78 11.31
CA PHE A 112 3.38 -18.87 10.18
C PHE A 112 2.07 -19.54 10.60
N ALA A 113 2.13 -20.72 11.24
CA ALA A 113 0.94 -21.43 11.71
C ALA A 113 0.14 -20.60 12.75
N GLY A 114 0.83 -19.94 13.68
CA GLY A 114 0.20 -19.04 14.66
C GLY A 114 -0.45 -17.81 14.03
N MET A 115 0.08 -17.32 12.92
CA MET A 115 -0.48 -16.22 12.12
C MET A 115 -1.77 -16.64 11.42
N VAL A 116 -1.79 -17.79 10.75
CA VAL A 116 -3.02 -18.34 10.14
C VAL A 116 -4.11 -18.51 11.19
N GLU A 117 -3.79 -19.14 12.32
CA GLU A 117 -4.75 -19.35 13.42
C GLU A 117 -5.24 -18.02 14.02
N ALA A 118 -4.40 -16.98 14.09
CA ALA A 118 -4.79 -15.65 14.56
C ALA A 118 -5.72 -14.91 13.58
N CYS A 119 -5.47 -15.01 12.28
CA CYS A 119 -6.32 -14.41 11.24
C CYS A 119 -7.68 -15.12 11.13
N HIS A 120 -7.70 -16.46 11.18
CA HIS A 120 -8.94 -17.24 11.22
C HIS A 120 -9.82 -16.87 12.43
N ARG A 121 -9.23 -16.70 13.62
CA ARG A 121 -9.96 -16.22 14.83
C ARG A 121 -10.49 -14.79 14.71
N ALA A 122 -9.90 -13.97 13.84
CA ALA A 122 -10.39 -12.62 13.52
C ALA A 122 -11.44 -12.61 12.38
N GLY A 123 -11.77 -13.76 11.78
CA GLY A 123 -12.67 -13.84 10.64
C GLY A 123 -12.06 -13.27 9.36
N VAL A 124 -10.75 -13.48 9.18
CA VAL A 124 -9.94 -13.08 8.01
C VAL A 124 -9.25 -14.33 7.47
N LYS A 125 -9.43 -14.64 6.19
CA LYS A 125 -8.71 -15.72 5.49
C LYS A 125 -7.22 -15.39 5.33
N VAL A 126 -6.37 -16.39 5.17
CA VAL A 126 -4.97 -16.18 4.76
C VAL A 126 -4.75 -16.72 3.36
N TYR A 127 -4.38 -15.82 2.45
CA TYR A 127 -3.78 -16.17 1.17
C TYR A 127 -2.27 -15.98 1.28
N VAL A 128 -1.51 -16.81 0.57
CA VAL A 128 -0.06 -16.61 0.43
C VAL A 128 0.29 -16.35 -1.01
N ASP A 129 1.31 -15.56 -1.21
CA ASP A 129 2.02 -15.48 -2.46
C ASP A 129 2.80 -16.80 -2.70
N ALA A 130 2.77 -17.32 -3.92
CA ALA A 130 3.23 -18.67 -4.24
C ALA A 130 4.09 -18.65 -5.51
N VAL A 131 5.41 -18.56 -5.30
CA VAL A 131 6.42 -18.69 -6.35
C VAL A 131 6.63 -20.16 -6.67
N ILE A 132 6.09 -20.58 -7.81
CA ILE A 132 6.09 -21.97 -8.27
C ILE A 132 6.50 -22.11 -9.75
N ASN A 133 6.90 -21.01 -10.39
CA ASN A 133 7.43 -20.99 -11.75
C ASN A 133 8.93 -21.36 -11.78
N HIS A 134 9.68 -20.85 -10.81
CA HIS A 134 11.14 -20.87 -10.84
C HIS A 134 11.72 -21.03 -9.44
N MET A 135 13.01 -21.37 -9.39
CA MET A 135 13.87 -21.29 -8.21
C MET A 135 14.89 -20.14 -8.39
N SER A 136 15.76 -19.94 -7.40
CA SER A 136 16.73 -18.86 -7.34
C SER A 136 17.68 -18.76 -8.55
N GLY A 137 17.87 -17.54 -9.05
CA GLY A 137 18.73 -17.26 -10.21
C GLY A 137 20.24 -17.19 -9.92
N GLN A 138 20.68 -17.39 -8.67
CA GLN A 138 22.09 -17.15 -8.33
C GLN A 138 23.02 -18.21 -8.94
N VAL A 139 23.73 -17.83 -10.01
CA VAL A 139 24.66 -18.69 -10.76
C VAL A 139 25.75 -19.31 -9.86
N GLY A 140 26.24 -18.56 -8.87
CA GLY A 140 27.24 -19.04 -7.91
C GLY A 140 26.68 -19.94 -6.79
N GLY A 141 25.36 -20.16 -6.75
CA GLY A 141 24.68 -20.80 -5.63
C GLY A 141 24.76 -19.99 -4.32
N GLY A 142 24.51 -20.65 -3.21
CA GLY A 142 24.63 -20.03 -1.89
C GLY A 142 24.08 -20.88 -0.75
N THR A 143 23.54 -20.19 0.25
CA THR A 143 22.80 -20.78 1.37
C THR A 143 21.61 -19.88 1.69
N GLY A 144 20.43 -20.46 1.86
CA GLY A 144 19.19 -19.75 2.12
C GLY A 144 19.04 -19.25 3.55
N SER A 145 17.96 -18.50 3.78
CA SER A 145 17.59 -17.95 5.09
C SER A 145 17.29 -19.01 6.17
N GLY A 146 16.94 -20.24 5.76
CA GLY A 146 16.75 -21.41 6.63
C GLY A 146 17.98 -22.33 6.71
N GLY A 147 19.06 -22.01 5.99
CA GLY A 147 20.30 -22.78 5.96
C GLY A 147 20.40 -23.83 4.84
N THR A 148 19.45 -23.90 3.91
CA THR A 148 19.51 -24.83 2.76
C THR A 148 20.59 -24.38 1.78
N ARG A 149 21.48 -25.29 1.38
CA ARG A 149 22.42 -25.04 0.29
C ARG A 149 21.74 -25.21 -1.06
N PHE A 150 22.11 -24.38 -2.02
CA PHE A 150 21.59 -24.44 -3.38
C PHE A 150 22.65 -23.98 -4.39
N GLY A 151 22.49 -24.41 -5.64
CA GLY A 151 23.14 -23.92 -6.85
C GLY A 151 22.09 -23.52 -7.90
N LYS A 152 22.53 -22.98 -9.03
CA LYS A 152 21.65 -22.52 -10.12
C LYS A 152 20.55 -23.53 -10.49
N TYR A 153 20.93 -24.79 -10.71
CA TYR A 153 20.04 -25.92 -11.02
C TYR A 153 20.31 -27.13 -10.09
N ASP A 154 20.65 -26.87 -8.83
CA ASP A 154 20.99 -27.90 -7.84
C ASP A 154 20.38 -27.52 -6.49
N TYR A 155 19.31 -28.20 -6.10
CA TYR A 155 18.56 -27.96 -4.87
C TYR A 155 18.49 -29.28 -4.09
N PRO A 156 19.58 -29.66 -3.38
CA PRO A 156 19.78 -31.03 -2.89
C PRO A 156 18.63 -31.59 -2.05
N GLY A 157 17.97 -32.62 -2.58
CA GLY A 157 16.81 -33.27 -1.96
C GLY A 157 15.46 -32.64 -2.32
N LEU A 158 15.43 -31.72 -3.29
CA LEU A 158 14.21 -31.18 -3.91
C LEU A 158 14.26 -31.28 -5.44
N TYR A 159 15.23 -30.65 -6.11
CA TYR A 159 15.36 -30.63 -7.58
C TYR A 159 16.82 -30.75 -8.03
N ASP A 160 17.06 -31.40 -9.18
CA ASP A 160 18.35 -31.38 -9.89
C ASP A 160 18.23 -30.75 -11.29
N SER A 161 19.34 -30.71 -12.03
CA SER A 161 19.41 -30.10 -13.36
C SER A 161 18.38 -30.59 -14.39
N THR A 162 17.77 -31.75 -14.19
CA THR A 162 16.75 -32.32 -15.06
C THR A 162 15.32 -31.84 -14.77
N ASP A 163 15.10 -31.16 -13.64
CA ASP A 163 13.82 -30.55 -13.24
C ASP A 163 13.63 -29.12 -13.78
N PHE A 164 14.62 -28.59 -14.51
CA PHE A 164 14.64 -27.23 -15.06
C PHE A 164 14.66 -27.22 -16.59
N HIS A 165 14.11 -26.17 -17.18
CA HIS A 165 14.28 -25.90 -18.61
C HIS A 165 15.69 -25.40 -18.93
N HIS A 166 16.16 -25.69 -20.16
CA HIS A 166 17.45 -25.24 -20.68
C HIS A 166 17.28 -24.70 -22.10
N CYS A 167 17.01 -23.40 -22.23
CA CYS A 167 16.92 -22.74 -23.53
C CYS A 167 18.30 -22.41 -24.12
N ASP A 168 18.33 -22.13 -25.43
CA ASP A 168 19.53 -21.73 -26.15
C ASP A 168 20.17 -20.44 -25.60
N GLY A 169 21.49 -20.29 -25.77
CA GLY A 169 22.22 -19.06 -25.43
C GLY A 169 22.54 -18.93 -23.94
N ASP A 170 21.95 -17.93 -23.29
CA ASP A 170 22.01 -17.69 -21.83
C ASP A 170 20.83 -18.34 -21.07
N GLY A 171 19.87 -18.91 -21.80
CA GLY A 171 18.66 -19.54 -21.26
C GLY A 171 17.48 -18.58 -21.04
N TRP A 172 17.63 -17.28 -21.27
CA TRP A 172 16.65 -16.26 -20.88
C TRP A 172 15.52 -16.04 -21.91
N ILE A 173 14.46 -15.33 -21.52
CA ILE A 173 13.41 -14.85 -22.44
C ILE A 173 13.90 -13.62 -23.23
N HIS A 174 14.02 -13.75 -24.56
CA HIS A 174 14.41 -12.67 -25.47
C HIS A 174 13.23 -12.17 -26.33
N ASP A 175 12.45 -13.06 -26.96
CA ASP A 175 11.23 -12.68 -27.70
C ASP A 175 9.96 -12.76 -26.84
N TRP A 176 9.56 -11.60 -26.33
CA TRP A 176 8.32 -11.41 -25.58
C TRP A 176 7.02 -11.52 -26.41
N ASN A 177 7.11 -11.91 -27.69
CA ASN A 177 5.99 -12.33 -28.53
C ASN A 177 5.93 -13.86 -28.71
N ASN A 178 6.98 -14.58 -28.34
CA ASN A 178 7.05 -16.03 -28.43
C ASN A 178 6.45 -16.68 -27.17
N ALA A 179 5.20 -17.15 -27.28
CA ALA A 179 4.49 -17.76 -26.16
C ALA A 179 5.18 -19.01 -25.58
N TRP A 180 5.96 -19.75 -26.39
CA TRP A 180 6.72 -20.90 -25.89
C TRP A 180 7.87 -20.45 -25.00
N GLU A 181 8.68 -19.51 -25.48
CA GLU A 181 9.86 -18.98 -24.78
C GLU A 181 9.48 -18.25 -23.48
N ILE A 182 8.37 -17.52 -23.47
CA ILE A 182 7.80 -16.94 -22.24
C ILE A 182 7.47 -18.00 -21.18
N GLN A 183 7.21 -19.25 -21.58
CA GLN A 183 6.72 -20.33 -20.72
C GLN A 183 7.70 -21.48 -20.47
N HIS A 184 8.90 -21.42 -21.06
CA HIS A 184 9.91 -22.49 -20.97
C HIS A 184 11.35 -21.95 -20.90
N CYS A 185 11.57 -20.64 -20.75
CA CYS A 185 12.89 -20.01 -20.66
C CYS A 185 12.93 -19.02 -19.49
N GLU A 186 14.14 -18.71 -19.01
CA GLU A 186 14.34 -18.03 -17.73
C GLU A 186 13.83 -16.59 -17.70
N LEU A 187 12.79 -16.36 -16.89
CA LEU A 187 12.37 -15.02 -16.48
C LEU A 187 13.50 -14.35 -15.68
N LEU A 188 14.17 -13.36 -16.28
CA LEU A 188 15.25 -12.58 -15.64
C LEU A 188 16.42 -13.43 -15.10
N GLY A 189 16.68 -14.60 -15.69
CA GLY A 189 17.70 -15.53 -15.21
C GLY A 189 17.34 -16.29 -13.93
N LEU A 190 16.05 -16.38 -13.59
CA LEU A 190 15.53 -17.24 -12.53
C LEU A 190 15.35 -18.67 -13.06
N SER A 191 15.69 -19.67 -12.25
CA SER A 191 15.79 -21.06 -12.71
C SER A 191 14.43 -21.68 -12.98
N ASP A 192 14.05 -21.72 -14.25
CA ASP A 192 12.70 -22.02 -14.72
C ASP A 192 12.38 -23.52 -14.60
N LEU A 193 11.33 -23.85 -13.85
CA LEU A 193 10.95 -25.23 -13.55
C LEU A 193 10.23 -25.86 -14.74
N ALA A 194 10.60 -27.10 -15.06
CA ALA A 194 9.97 -27.93 -16.08
C ALA A 194 8.59 -28.44 -15.58
N THR A 195 7.63 -27.52 -15.49
CA THR A 195 6.28 -27.77 -14.92
C THR A 195 5.41 -28.69 -15.79
N GLU A 196 5.88 -29.09 -16.97
CA GLU A 196 5.27 -30.14 -17.78
C GLU A 196 5.60 -31.56 -17.26
N GLN A 197 6.59 -31.71 -16.38
CA GLN A 197 7.02 -32.98 -15.77
C GLN A 197 6.17 -33.38 -14.55
N GLU A 198 5.89 -34.67 -14.39
CA GLU A 198 4.95 -35.18 -13.37
C GLU A 198 5.47 -35.06 -11.94
N ASP A 199 6.78 -35.20 -11.74
CA ASP A 199 7.43 -35.13 -10.42
C ASP A 199 7.57 -33.67 -9.95
N VAL A 200 8.07 -32.76 -10.80
CA VAL A 200 8.04 -31.29 -10.56
C VAL A 200 6.64 -30.80 -10.15
N ARG A 201 5.60 -31.17 -10.91
CA ARG A 201 4.20 -30.84 -10.52
C ARG A 201 3.79 -31.47 -9.18
N SER A 202 4.35 -32.62 -8.81
CA SER A 202 4.05 -33.32 -7.55
C SER A 202 4.71 -32.67 -6.34
N ASP A 203 5.93 -32.15 -6.47
CA ASP A 203 6.64 -31.46 -5.38
C ASP A 203 6.14 -30.03 -5.18
N ILE A 204 5.85 -29.29 -6.27
CA ILE A 204 5.07 -28.03 -6.19
C ILE A 204 3.74 -28.28 -5.46
N ALA A 205 2.99 -29.31 -5.87
CA ALA A 205 1.75 -29.67 -5.17
C ALA A 205 2.01 -30.15 -3.73
N GLY A 206 3.16 -30.75 -3.43
CA GLY A 206 3.59 -31.16 -2.08
C GLY A 206 3.75 -29.96 -1.15
N TYR A 207 4.43 -28.91 -1.62
CA TYR A 207 4.60 -27.61 -0.97
C TYR A 207 3.27 -26.90 -0.72
N LEU A 208 2.47 -26.70 -1.77
CA LEU A 208 1.15 -26.08 -1.66
C LEU A 208 0.25 -26.86 -0.69
N ASN A 209 0.28 -28.20 -0.74
CA ASN A 209 -0.43 -29.03 0.24
C ASN A 209 0.13 -28.92 1.66
N GLY A 210 1.40 -28.56 1.85
CA GLY A 210 1.98 -28.19 3.14
C GLY A 210 1.32 -26.96 3.73
N LEU A 211 1.25 -25.89 2.94
CA LEU A 211 0.56 -24.65 3.31
C LEU A 211 -0.94 -24.88 3.58
N LEU A 212 -1.61 -25.72 2.78
CA LEU A 212 -3.00 -26.13 3.05
C LEU A 212 -3.18 -26.94 4.35
N ARG A 213 -2.15 -27.68 4.81
CA ARG A 213 -2.16 -28.35 6.14
C ARG A 213 -1.97 -27.36 7.29
N LEU A 214 -1.23 -26.26 7.08
CA LEU A 214 -1.06 -25.17 8.05
C LEU A 214 -2.27 -24.20 8.09
N GLY A 215 -3.23 -24.37 7.18
CA GLY A 215 -4.54 -23.70 7.22
C GLY A 215 -4.76 -22.64 6.13
N VAL A 216 -3.80 -22.40 5.23
CA VAL A 216 -3.91 -21.39 4.15
C VAL A 216 -5.18 -21.58 3.32
N ASP A 217 -5.92 -20.50 3.07
CA ASP A 217 -7.20 -20.52 2.34
C ASP A 217 -7.03 -20.44 0.82
N GLY A 218 -5.89 -19.93 0.34
CA GLY A 218 -5.65 -19.69 -1.07
C GLY A 218 -4.26 -19.17 -1.43
N PHE A 219 -4.05 -18.99 -2.74
CA PHE A 219 -2.76 -18.65 -3.34
C PHE A 219 -2.90 -17.51 -4.35
N ARG A 220 -1.99 -16.52 -4.30
CA ARG A 220 -1.61 -15.71 -5.46
C ARG A 220 -0.50 -16.47 -6.17
N ILE A 221 -0.75 -16.92 -7.40
CA ILE A 221 0.29 -17.56 -8.21
C ILE A 221 1.14 -16.45 -8.83
N ASP A 222 2.39 -16.37 -8.37
CA ASP A 222 3.42 -15.47 -8.92
C ASP A 222 3.77 -15.86 -10.35
N ALA A 223 4.08 -14.87 -11.20
CA ALA A 223 4.55 -15.05 -12.57
C ALA A 223 3.68 -16.01 -13.43
N ALA A 224 2.40 -16.21 -13.11
CA ALA A 224 1.58 -17.31 -13.63
C ALA A 224 1.51 -17.40 -15.17
N LYS A 225 1.68 -16.28 -15.89
CA LYS A 225 1.82 -16.22 -17.36
C LYS A 225 2.95 -17.11 -17.91
N HIS A 226 4.02 -17.26 -17.14
CA HIS A 226 5.23 -18.02 -17.45
C HIS A 226 5.07 -19.52 -17.17
N ILE A 227 3.96 -19.94 -16.55
CA ILE A 227 3.61 -21.36 -16.42
C ILE A 227 2.50 -21.67 -17.43
N PRO A 228 2.60 -22.73 -18.26
CA PRO A 228 1.50 -23.13 -19.13
C PRO A 228 0.21 -23.36 -18.34
N ALA A 229 -0.92 -22.83 -18.83
CA ALA A 229 -2.20 -22.90 -18.10
C ALA A 229 -2.68 -24.35 -17.85
N ALA A 230 -2.28 -25.30 -18.70
CA ALA A 230 -2.54 -26.73 -18.49
C ALA A 230 -1.75 -27.33 -17.31
N ASP A 231 -0.57 -26.80 -17.03
CA ASP A 231 0.34 -27.31 -15.99
C ASP A 231 -0.05 -26.77 -14.62
N LEU A 232 -0.47 -25.50 -14.55
CA LEU A 232 -1.21 -24.98 -13.40
C LEU A 232 -2.51 -25.77 -13.13
N ALA A 233 -3.22 -26.21 -14.17
CA ALA A 233 -4.42 -27.04 -13.99
C ALA A 233 -4.06 -28.42 -13.39
N ALA A 234 -2.97 -29.03 -13.84
CA ALA A 234 -2.47 -30.30 -13.33
C ALA A 234 -1.92 -30.19 -11.89
N ILE A 235 -1.20 -29.10 -11.54
CA ILE A 235 -0.78 -28.79 -10.17
C ILE A 235 -2.00 -28.58 -9.26
N LYS A 236 -2.98 -27.77 -9.70
CA LYS A 236 -4.25 -27.54 -9.00
C LYS A 236 -5.02 -28.84 -8.74
N ALA A 237 -5.02 -29.77 -9.69
CA ALA A 237 -5.68 -31.07 -9.56
C ALA A 237 -5.04 -31.99 -8.49
N LYS A 238 -3.78 -31.75 -8.10
CA LYS A 238 -3.06 -32.52 -7.07
C LYS A 238 -3.34 -32.03 -5.63
N LEU A 239 -3.99 -30.88 -5.46
CA LEU A 239 -4.32 -30.31 -4.14
C LEU A 239 -5.32 -31.19 -3.36
N LYS A 240 -5.06 -31.44 -2.08
CA LYS A 240 -5.84 -32.37 -1.24
C LYS A 240 -7.10 -31.74 -0.65
N ARG A 241 -7.29 -30.42 -0.80
CA ARG A 241 -8.56 -29.72 -0.55
C ARG A 241 -8.68 -28.51 -1.47
N PRO A 242 -9.91 -27.97 -1.69
CA PRO A 242 -10.10 -26.70 -2.35
C PRO A 242 -9.31 -25.56 -1.67
N ALA A 243 -8.84 -24.65 -2.51
CA ALA A 243 -8.19 -23.40 -2.17
C ALA A 243 -8.74 -22.32 -3.12
N TYR A 244 -8.73 -21.06 -2.71
CA TYR A 244 -8.91 -19.94 -3.64
C TYR A 244 -7.61 -19.73 -4.43
N LEU A 245 -7.69 -19.56 -5.74
CA LEU A 245 -6.53 -19.25 -6.58
C LEU A 245 -6.82 -17.96 -7.35
N TYR A 246 -5.84 -17.05 -7.35
CA TYR A 246 -5.77 -15.95 -8.31
C TYR A 246 -4.37 -15.86 -8.90
N GLN A 247 -4.27 -15.48 -10.16
CA GLN A 247 -3.09 -15.73 -10.99
C GLN A 247 -2.56 -14.45 -11.61
N GLU A 248 -1.24 -14.28 -11.59
CA GLU A 248 -0.58 -13.17 -12.26
C GLU A 248 -0.40 -13.42 -13.76
N VAL A 249 -1.34 -12.92 -14.56
CA VAL A 249 -1.28 -13.04 -16.03
C VAL A 249 -1.28 -11.64 -16.64
N LEU A 250 -0.13 -10.97 -16.59
CA LEU A 250 0.02 -9.56 -16.97
C LEU A 250 -0.11 -9.33 -18.49
N GLY A 251 -0.90 -8.32 -18.87
CA GLY A 251 -1.28 -8.10 -20.27
C GLY A 251 -2.22 -9.18 -20.82
N ASN A 252 -2.37 -9.26 -22.15
CA ASN A 252 -3.22 -10.26 -22.81
C ASN A 252 -2.62 -10.85 -24.11
N THR A 253 -1.33 -10.60 -24.35
CA THR A 253 -0.57 -11.10 -25.51
C THR A 253 0.84 -11.51 -25.09
N PRO A 254 1.49 -12.45 -25.81
CA PRO A 254 0.87 -13.38 -26.76
C PRO A 254 -0.08 -14.38 -26.08
N ILE A 255 0.07 -14.54 -24.76
CA ILE A 255 -0.74 -15.40 -23.90
C ILE A 255 -1.89 -14.56 -23.27
N PRO A 256 -3.17 -14.96 -23.43
CA PRO A 256 -4.33 -14.24 -22.89
C PRO A 256 -4.72 -14.71 -21.48
N LYS A 257 -5.28 -13.80 -20.67
CA LYS A 257 -5.86 -14.13 -19.35
C LYS A 257 -6.94 -15.22 -19.40
N ALA A 258 -7.67 -15.30 -20.51
CA ALA A 258 -8.80 -16.20 -20.69
C ALA A 258 -8.45 -17.68 -20.45
N ASP A 259 -7.23 -18.10 -20.81
CA ASP A 259 -6.77 -19.49 -20.72
C ASP A 259 -6.58 -19.94 -19.26
N TYR A 260 -6.42 -18.99 -18.33
CA TYR A 260 -6.18 -19.22 -16.90
C TYR A 260 -7.46 -19.17 -16.06
N LEU A 261 -8.58 -18.69 -16.60
CA LEU A 261 -9.87 -18.63 -15.89
C LEU A 261 -10.40 -20.00 -15.37
N PRO A 262 -10.13 -21.16 -16.01
CA PRO A 262 -10.45 -22.47 -15.43
C PRO A 262 -9.66 -22.81 -14.15
N ASN A 263 -8.48 -22.20 -13.97
CA ASN A 263 -7.60 -22.43 -12.82
C ASN A 263 -7.97 -21.54 -11.62
N GLY A 264 -8.54 -20.37 -11.86
CA GLY A 264 -9.00 -19.47 -10.83
C GLY A 264 -9.15 -18.06 -11.39
N ASP A 265 -9.15 -17.09 -10.50
CA ASP A 265 -9.26 -15.68 -10.88
C ASP A 265 -7.91 -15.19 -11.44
N VAL A 266 -7.90 -14.00 -12.04
CA VAL A 266 -6.71 -13.37 -12.62
C VAL A 266 -6.53 -11.95 -12.09
N ILE A 267 -5.29 -11.51 -11.96
CA ILE A 267 -4.96 -10.10 -11.73
C ILE A 267 -5.32 -9.31 -13.00
N GLU A 268 -6.19 -8.31 -12.88
CA GLU A 268 -6.53 -7.40 -13.99
C GLU A 268 -5.66 -6.15 -13.95
N ASP A 269 -4.41 -6.26 -14.43
CA ASP A 269 -3.42 -5.17 -14.41
C ASP A 269 -3.88 -3.92 -15.19
N ALA A 270 -4.70 -4.10 -16.23
CA ALA A 270 -5.28 -3.01 -16.99
C ALA A 270 -6.20 -2.11 -16.12
N TYR A 271 -6.83 -2.65 -15.07
CA TYR A 271 -7.66 -1.86 -14.16
C TYR A 271 -6.83 -0.78 -13.44
N GLY A 272 -5.69 -1.17 -12.86
CA GLY A 272 -4.77 -0.26 -12.15
C GLY A 272 -4.18 0.80 -13.08
N GLN A 273 -3.76 0.39 -14.27
CA GLN A 273 -3.26 1.30 -15.32
C GLN A 273 -4.33 2.32 -15.75
N GLN A 274 -5.57 1.87 -16.00
CA GLN A 274 -6.63 2.74 -16.51
C GLN A 274 -7.19 3.68 -15.43
N ILE A 275 -7.39 3.24 -14.18
CA ILE A 275 -7.81 4.18 -13.11
C ILE A 275 -6.72 5.22 -12.85
N SER A 276 -5.45 4.82 -12.92
CA SER A 276 -4.32 5.73 -12.79
C SER A 276 -4.28 6.77 -13.91
N ARG A 277 -4.42 6.35 -15.17
CA ARG A 277 -4.57 7.27 -16.32
C ARG A 277 -5.72 8.24 -16.11
N VAL A 278 -6.89 7.76 -15.71
CA VAL A 278 -8.09 8.60 -15.54
C VAL A 278 -7.91 9.63 -14.42
N VAL A 279 -7.37 9.24 -13.27
CA VAL A 279 -7.20 10.14 -12.11
C VAL A 279 -5.99 11.08 -12.27
N LYS A 280 -4.91 10.66 -12.95
CA LYS A 280 -3.73 11.51 -13.19
C LYS A 280 -3.92 12.50 -14.34
N SER A 281 -4.44 12.07 -15.49
CA SER A 281 -4.50 12.92 -16.71
C SER A 281 -5.83 12.89 -17.48
N GLY A 282 -6.74 11.96 -17.15
CA GLY A 282 -8.10 11.92 -17.70
C GLY A 282 -9.11 12.73 -16.90
N LYS A 283 -10.39 12.35 -17.05
CA LYS A 283 -11.56 12.93 -16.38
C LYS A 283 -12.32 11.86 -15.61
N LEU A 284 -12.69 12.12 -14.35
CA LEU A 284 -13.51 11.16 -13.57
C LEU A 284 -14.87 10.87 -14.22
N SER A 285 -15.39 11.82 -15.02
CA SER A 285 -16.63 11.69 -15.78
C SER A 285 -16.68 10.49 -16.74
N TRP A 286 -15.53 9.90 -17.11
CA TRP A 286 -15.43 8.73 -17.97
C TRP A 286 -15.69 7.38 -17.27
N LEU A 287 -15.79 7.36 -15.93
CA LEU A 287 -15.83 6.12 -15.15
C LEU A 287 -17.22 5.47 -15.04
N ASP A 288 -18.24 5.99 -15.73
CA ASP A 288 -19.65 5.55 -15.60
C ASP A 288 -19.90 4.09 -16.06
N GLN A 289 -18.98 3.54 -16.85
CA GLN A 289 -19.00 2.14 -17.35
C GLN A 289 -17.68 1.39 -17.12
N PHE A 290 -16.89 1.78 -16.11
CA PHE A 290 -15.59 1.15 -15.83
C PHE A 290 -15.74 -0.35 -15.49
N GLY A 291 -14.87 -1.22 -16.01
CA GLY A 291 -14.99 -2.68 -15.88
C GLY A 291 -15.03 -3.40 -17.23
N GLU A 292 -15.86 -4.43 -17.38
CA GLU A 292 -15.96 -5.29 -18.58
C GLU A 292 -16.14 -4.49 -19.89
N ALA A 293 -16.88 -3.38 -19.86
CA ALA A 293 -17.08 -2.52 -21.04
C ALA A 293 -15.80 -1.81 -21.54
N TRP A 294 -14.72 -1.82 -20.74
CA TRP A 294 -13.39 -1.34 -21.12
C TRP A 294 -12.49 -2.47 -21.67
N GLY A 295 -13.05 -3.67 -21.89
CA GLY A 295 -12.32 -4.84 -22.39
C GLY A 295 -11.59 -5.63 -21.29
N PHE A 296 -11.92 -5.38 -20.02
CA PHE A 296 -11.39 -6.16 -18.89
C PHE A 296 -12.06 -7.54 -18.77
N SER A 297 -11.44 -8.42 -18.00
CA SER A 297 -11.92 -9.77 -17.66
C SER A 297 -13.31 -9.77 -17.00
N PRO A 298 -14.03 -10.91 -16.98
CA PRO A 298 -15.32 -11.00 -16.28
C PRO A 298 -15.18 -10.63 -14.79
N THR A 299 -16.09 -9.79 -14.29
CA THR A 299 -15.98 -9.21 -12.94
C THR A 299 -15.99 -10.23 -11.80
N GLY A 300 -16.51 -11.44 -12.05
CA GLY A 300 -16.50 -12.53 -11.08
C GLY A 300 -15.15 -13.24 -10.93
N SER A 301 -14.20 -12.97 -11.82
CA SER A 301 -12.88 -13.63 -11.90
C SER A 301 -11.71 -12.65 -12.00
N ALA A 302 -11.92 -11.37 -11.68
CA ALA A 302 -10.89 -10.33 -11.73
C ALA A 302 -10.50 -9.89 -10.31
N VAL A 303 -9.22 -10.03 -9.95
CA VAL A 303 -8.63 -9.37 -8.77
C VAL A 303 -8.07 -8.02 -9.22
N VAL A 304 -8.39 -6.95 -8.49
CA VAL A 304 -8.09 -5.57 -8.90
C VAL A 304 -7.40 -4.77 -7.81
N TYR A 305 -6.46 -3.91 -8.19
CA TYR A 305 -5.77 -2.99 -7.29
C TYR A 305 -5.67 -1.58 -7.89
N VAL A 306 -5.35 -0.59 -7.06
CA VAL A 306 -4.83 0.71 -7.53
C VAL A 306 -3.33 0.58 -7.78
N ASP A 307 -2.63 -0.04 -6.84
CA ASP A 307 -1.20 -0.35 -6.82
C ASP A 307 -0.89 -1.80 -6.39
N SER A 308 0.08 -2.44 -7.03
CA SER A 308 0.82 -3.62 -6.54
C SER A 308 2.19 -3.21 -5.99
N HIS A 309 2.86 -4.16 -5.34
CA HIS A 309 4.25 -3.99 -4.91
C HIS A 309 5.18 -3.55 -6.05
N ASP A 310 5.00 -4.12 -7.24
CA ASP A 310 5.76 -3.81 -8.45
C ASP A 310 5.41 -2.42 -8.99
N THR A 311 4.12 -2.10 -9.11
CA THR A 311 3.70 -0.83 -9.72
C THR A 311 3.94 0.39 -8.82
N GLU A 312 4.12 0.21 -7.50
CA GLU A 312 4.67 1.27 -6.64
C GLU A 312 6.13 1.61 -6.99
N ARG A 313 6.88 0.58 -7.45
CA ARG A 313 8.33 0.58 -7.72
C ARG A 313 8.65 0.86 -9.18
N ASP A 314 7.67 0.79 -10.07
CA ASP A 314 7.78 1.30 -11.44
C ASP A 314 8.18 2.79 -11.44
N GLN A 315 9.31 3.09 -12.11
CA GLN A 315 9.85 4.45 -12.22
C GLN A 315 9.14 5.29 -13.29
N SER A 316 8.26 4.71 -14.12
CA SER A 316 7.52 5.43 -15.18
C SER A 316 6.57 6.51 -14.63
N GLY A 317 6.12 6.36 -13.38
CA GLY A 317 5.11 7.20 -12.75
C GLY A 317 3.69 7.01 -13.28
N ALA A 318 3.45 6.04 -14.18
CA ALA A 318 2.14 5.80 -14.80
C ALA A 318 1.06 5.37 -13.79
N THR A 319 1.42 4.53 -12.82
CA THR A 319 0.49 4.02 -11.79
C THR A 319 0.33 5.00 -10.64
N LEU A 320 -0.87 5.08 -10.05
CA LEU A 320 -1.14 5.78 -8.79
C LEU A 320 -0.50 5.05 -7.62
N THR A 321 0.21 5.78 -6.77
CA THR A 321 0.90 5.24 -5.59
C THR A 321 0.68 6.17 -4.39
N TYR A 322 1.06 5.75 -3.17
CA TYR A 322 1.03 6.64 -1.99
C TYR A 322 1.73 8.00 -2.22
N LYS A 323 2.70 8.07 -3.14
CA LYS A 323 3.46 9.27 -3.53
C LYS A 323 2.58 10.33 -4.22
N ASP A 324 1.46 9.92 -4.82
CA ASP A 324 0.47 10.80 -5.47
C ASP A 324 -0.55 11.43 -4.48
N GLY A 325 -0.46 11.11 -3.18
CA GLY A 325 -1.19 11.77 -2.11
C GLY A 325 -2.72 11.75 -2.29
N PRO A 326 -3.42 12.91 -2.31
CA PRO A 326 -4.88 12.95 -2.46
C PRO A 326 -5.42 12.24 -3.72
N LEU A 327 -4.66 12.18 -4.82
CA LEU A 327 -5.07 11.47 -6.03
C LEU A 327 -5.14 9.95 -5.80
N PHE A 328 -4.20 9.40 -5.02
CA PHE A 328 -4.19 8.00 -4.62
C PHE A 328 -5.37 7.65 -3.72
N ALA A 329 -5.75 8.55 -2.80
CA ALA A 329 -6.95 8.41 -1.99
C ALA A 329 -8.23 8.38 -2.85
N ILE A 330 -8.33 9.25 -3.87
CA ILE A 330 -9.48 9.24 -4.81
C ILE A 330 -9.54 7.93 -5.61
N GLY A 331 -8.40 7.42 -6.10
CA GLY A 331 -8.33 6.11 -6.78
C GLY A 331 -8.79 4.96 -5.90
N ASN A 332 -8.36 4.92 -4.63
CA ASN A 332 -8.75 3.87 -3.67
C ASN A 332 -10.23 3.97 -3.27
N VAL A 333 -10.75 5.17 -2.99
CA VAL A 333 -12.17 5.36 -2.69
C VAL A 333 -13.03 4.96 -3.89
N PHE A 334 -12.62 5.30 -5.13
CA PHE A 334 -13.32 4.82 -6.33
C PHE A 334 -13.30 3.28 -6.41
N SER A 335 -12.13 2.66 -6.28
CA SER A 335 -11.96 1.21 -6.44
C SER A 335 -12.78 0.40 -5.44
N LEU A 336 -12.81 0.83 -4.18
CA LEU A 336 -13.63 0.21 -3.12
C LEU A 336 -15.13 0.55 -3.24
N ALA A 337 -15.49 1.67 -3.89
CA ALA A 337 -16.87 2.03 -4.15
C ALA A 337 -17.50 1.29 -5.35
N TRP A 338 -16.71 1.00 -6.38
CA TRP A 338 -17.19 0.52 -7.68
C TRP A 338 -17.51 -1.01 -7.66
N PRO A 339 -18.57 -1.50 -8.35
CA PRO A 339 -18.99 -2.90 -8.32
C PRO A 339 -18.22 -3.82 -9.28
N TYR A 340 -16.90 -3.64 -9.39
CA TYR A 340 -16.05 -4.50 -10.25
C TYR A 340 -14.98 -5.23 -9.43
N GLY A 341 -14.65 -6.44 -9.85
CA GLY A 341 -13.59 -7.31 -9.32
C GLY A 341 -13.63 -7.60 -7.81
N HIS A 342 -12.60 -8.29 -7.31
CA HIS A 342 -12.29 -8.43 -5.89
C HIS A 342 -11.15 -7.45 -5.53
N PRO A 343 -11.38 -6.40 -4.72
CA PRO A 343 -10.36 -5.40 -4.46
C PRO A 343 -9.22 -5.92 -3.57
N LEU A 344 -7.98 -5.64 -3.99
CA LEU A 344 -6.77 -5.79 -3.21
C LEU A 344 -6.27 -4.41 -2.80
N VAL A 345 -6.02 -4.23 -1.50
CA VAL A 345 -5.39 -3.05 -0.92
C VAL A 345 -3.97 -3.41 -0.54
N LEU A 346 -2.98 -2.81 -1.21
CA LEU A 346 -1.58 -2.95 -0.85
C LEU A 346 -1.30 -2.29 0.51
N SER A 347 -0.44 -2.90 1.33
CA SER A 347 0.13 -2.33 2.55
C SER A 347 1.64 -2.42 2.47
N SER A 348 2.24 -1.29 2.09
CA SER A 348 3.66 -1.19 1.77
C SER A 348 4.39 -0.28 2.78
N TYR A 349 5.57 0.17 2.38
CA TYR A 349 6.46 1.03 3.11
C TYR A 349 7.04 2.09 2.16
N GLY A 350 7.48 3.22 2.70
CA GLY A 350 8.15 4.23 1.89
C GLY A 350 9.59 3.81 1.55
N PHE A 351 10.00 4.04 0.30
CA PHE A 351 11.34 3.74 -0.21
C PHE A 351 11.90 4.84 -1.10
N THR A 352 13.23 4.85 -1.27
CA THR A 352 13.98 5.70 -2.21
C THR A 352 14.51 4.94 -3.42
N SER A 353 14.83 3.65 -3.27
CA SER A 353 15.24 2.75 -4.35
C SER A 353 14.14 1.72 -4.66
N THR A 354 14.06 1.30 -5.93
CA THR A 354 13.14 0.27 -6.41
C THR A 354 13.38 -1.09 -5.77
N ASP A 355 14.62 -1.40 -5.46
CA ASP A 355 15.05 -2.66 -4.84
C ASP A 355 14.93 -2.66 -3.32
N ALA A 356 14.63 -1.51 -2.70
CA ALA A 356 14.73 -1.33 -1.26
C ALA A 356 13.93 -2.38 -0.46
N GLY A 357 14.64 -3.09 0.41
CA GLY A 357 14.04 -3.99 1.41
C GLY A 357 13.14 -3.26 2.43
N PRO A 358 12.37 -4.01 3.21
CA PRO A 358 11.44 -3.47 4.20
C PRO A 358 12.13 -2.66 5.33
N PRO A 359 11.46 -1.63 5.91
CA PRO A 359 12.07 -0.78 6.92
C PRO A 359 12.35 -1.49 8.23
N GLY A 360 13.53 -1.23 8.78
CA GLY A 360 13.93 -1.75 10.08
C GLY A 360 14.44 -3.19 10.03
N ALA A 361 14.76 -3.73 8.84
CA ALA A 361 15.67 -4.87 8.73
C ALA A 361 16.95 -4.60 9.54
N ALA A 362 17.41 -5.59 10.30
CA ALA A 362 18.70 -5.56 10.96
C ALA A 362 19.84 -5.93 9.96
N PRO A 363 21.13 -5.73 10.29
CA PRO A 363 22.23 -5.94 9.33
C PRO A 363 22.38 -7.37 8.80
N ASP A 364 21.86 -8.33 9.55
CA ASP A 364 21.71 -9.75 9.21
C ASP A 364 20.59 -10.01 8.19
N GLY A 365 19.58 -9.14 8.13
CA GLY A 365 18.39 -9.24 7.26
C GLY A 365 17.09 -9.43 8.04
N ASP A 366 17.16 -9.67 9.35
CA ASP A 366 15.99 -9.97 10.19
C ASP A 366 15.07 -8.77 10.37
N LEU A 367 13.76 -8.99 10.28
CA LEU A 367 12.77 -7.92 10.34
C LEU A 367 12.36 -7.57 11.78
N ARG A 368 12.48 -6.29 12.13
CA ARG A 368 11.94 -5.75 13.38
C ARG A 368 10.43 -5.55 13.28
N SER A 369 9.75 -5.63 14.42
CA SER A 369 8.30 -5.47 14.47
C SER A 369 7.80 -4.16 13.84
N VAL A 370 6.77 -4.29 13.01
CA VAL A 370 6.18 -3.22 12.21
C VAL A 370 5.71 -2.05 13.08
N ARG A 371 6.05 -0.84 12.64
CA ARG A 371 5.62 0.43 13.26
C ARG A 371 5.08 1.35 12.19
N CYS A 372 3.76 1.40 12.09
CA CYS A 372 3.05 2.26 11.14
C CYS A 372 3.37 3.75 11.40
N GLY A 373 3.97 4.40 10.39
CA GLY A 373 4.06 5.86 10.31
C GLY A 373 2.86 6.51 9.61
N GLY A 374 2.03 5.70 8.95
CA GLY A 374 0.90 6.16 8.13
C GLY A 374 1.32 6.51 6.70
N VAL A 375 0.34 6.72 5.82
CA VAL A 375 0.56 6.86 4.36
C VAL A 375 1.41 8.06 3.94
N THR A 376 1.73 8.97 4.88
CA THR A 376 2.60 10.13 4.68
C THR A 376 3.97 9.98 5.36
N SER A 377 4.37 8.78 5.81
CA SER A 377 5.59 8.58 6.62
C SER A 377 6.90 8.88 5.91
N GLY A 378 6.88 8.96 4.57
CA GLY A 378 8.09 9.06 3.76
C GLY A 378 8.93 7.77 3.77
N PRO A 379 10.13 7.80 3.17
CA PRO A 379 11.03 6.66 3.10
C PRO A 379 11.44 6.12 4.47
N GLY A 380 11.56 4.80 4.61
CA GLY A 380 11.93 4.14 5.86
C GLY A 380 10.81 4.03 6.91
N GLY A 381 9.58 4.42 6.57
CA GLY A 381 8.38 4.21 7.39
C GLY A 381 7.44 3.18 6.78
N TRP A 382 6.77 2.39 7.63
CA TRP A 382 5.66 1.52 7.21
C TRP A 382 4.40 2.37 6.97
N LEU A 383 3.86 2.33 5.75
CA LEU A 383 2.77 3.21 5.33
C LEU A 383 1.43 2.78 5.92
N CYS A 384 1.22 1.46 6.04
CA CYS A 384 0.02 0.85 6.58
C CYS A 384 -1.27 1.41 5.94
N GLN A 385 -1.35 1.44 4.59
CA GLN A 385 -2.52 1.91 3.83
C GLN A 385 -3.87 1.28 4.30
N GLN A 386 -3.84 0.04 4.80
CA GLN A 386 -5.00 -0.69 5.35
C GLN A 386 -5.54 -0.13 6.68
N GLN A 387 -4.76 0.72 7.38
CA GLN A 387 -5.16 1.43 8.60
C GLN A 387 -5.68 2.84 8.32
N ASP A 388 -5.55 3.34 7.09
CA ASP A 388 -6.05 4.68 6.78
C ASP A 388 -7.57 4.79 6.98
N THR A 389 -8.01 5.97 7.44
CA THR A 389 -9.42 6.20 7.79
C THR A 389 -10.33 6.05 6.59
N ALA A 390 -9.92 6.52 5.40
CA ALA A 390 -10.72 6.36 4.19
C ALA A 390 -10.73 4.91 3.71
N THR A 391 -9.58 4.23 3.72
CA THR A 391 -9.49 2.81 3.37
C THR A 391 -10.41 1.94 4.26
N VAL A 392 -10.27 2.05 5.59
CA VAL A 392 -11.08 1.30 6.56
C VAL A 392 -12.58 1.58 6.40
N GLY A 393 -12.95 2.86 6.24
CA GLY A 393 -14.33 3.27 5.99
C GLY A 393 -14.88 2.69 4.69
N MET A 394 -14.07 2.66 3.63
CA MET A 394 -14.47 2.15 2.32
C MET A 394 -14.50 0.62 2.22
N VAL A 395 -13.73 -0.11 3.04
CA VAL A 395 -13.96 -1.55 3.25
C VAL A 395 -15.32 -1.78 3.92
N GLY A 396 -15.69 -0.96 4.90
CA GLY A 396 -17.04 -0.95 5.49
C GLY A 396 -18.14 -0.63 4.46
N PHE A 397 -17.88 0.31 3.55
CA PHE A 397 -18.78 0.66 2.44
C PHE A 397 -18.94 -0.50 1.45
N ARG A 398 -17.83 -1.07 0.94
CA ARG A 398 -17.83 -2.22 0.00
C ARG A 398 -18.63 -3.39 0.56
N ASN A 399 -18.37 -3.75 1.82
CA ASN A 399 -19.13 -4.76 2.57
C ASN A 399 -20.64 -4.45 2.68
N THR A 400 -21.04 -3.17 2.70
CA THR A 400 -22.45 -2.75 2.81
C THR A 400 -23.15 -2.72 1.45
N ALA A 401 -22.42 -2.34 0.41
CA ALA A 401 -22.86 -2.29 -0.98
C ALA A 401 -22.97 -3.68 -1.62
N GLY A 402 -21.98 -4.57 -1.39
CA GLY A 402 -21.90 -5.90 -2.00
C GLY A 402 -22.00 -5.82 -3.52
N THR A 403 -22.97 -6.52 -4.09
CA THR A 403 -23.27 -6.56 -5.54
C THR A 403 -24.32 -5.53 -6.01
N ALA A 404 -24.76 -4.59 -5.17
CA ALA A 404 -25.78 -3.60 -5.56
C ALA A 404 -25.31 -2.76 -6.78
N PRO A 405 -26.12 -2.54 -7.82
CA PRO A 405 -25.69 -1.85 -9.03
C PRO A 405 -25.37 -0.37 -8.79
N VAL A 406 -24.61 0.22 -9.71
CA VAL A 406 -24.45 1.68 -9.79
C VAL A 406 -25.73 2.29 -10.33
N SER A 407 -26.19 3.36 -9.70
CA SER A 407 -27.39 4.12 -10.08
C SER A 407 -27.23 5.59 -9.70
N ARG A 408 -28.13 6.45 -10.18
CA ARG A 408 -28.13 7.91 -9.89
C ARG A 408 -26.78 8.57 -10.18
N TRP A 409 -26.14 8.16 -11.27
CA TRP A 409 -24.88 8.74 -11.72
C TRP A 409 -25.05 10.24 -11.99
N TRP A 410 -24.12 11.02 -11.45
CA TRP A 410 -23.96 12.44 -11.73
C TRP A 410 -22.49 12.74 -12.04
N SER A 411 -22.26 13.65 -12.97
CA SER A 411 -20.99 14.32 -13.19
C SER A 411 -21.20 15.78 -13.58
N ASP A 412 -20.20 16.62 -13.36
CA ASP A 412 -20.05 17.95 -13.98
C ASP A 412 -19.57 17.88 -15.45
N GLY A 413 -19.10 16.70 -15.89
CA GLY A 413 -18.46 16.49 -17.20
C GLY A 413 -16.93 16.42 -17.12
N ASP A 414 -16.34 16.65 -15.95
CA ASP A 414 -14.89 16.73 -15.73
C ASP A 414 -14.44 15.85 -14.55
N ASN A 415 -13.97 16.41 -13.43
CA ASN A 415 -13.39 15.65 -12.32
C ASN A 415 -14.25 15.63 -11.05
N ALA A 416 -15.52 16.03 -11.11
CA ALA A 416 -16.48 15.74 -10.05
C ALA A 416 -17.52 14.71 -10.51
N ILE A 417 -17.64 13.62 -9.75
CA ILE A 417 -18.64 12.57 -9.97
C ILE A 417 -19.32 12.19 -8.66
N GLY A 418 -20.52 11.65 -8.75
CA GLY A 418 -21.20 11.03 -7.62
C GLY A 418 -22.22 9.99 -8.07
N PHE A 419 -22.39 8.94 -7.28
CA PHE A 419 -23.24 7.81 -7.64
C PHE A 419 -23.72 7.04 -6.41
N ALA A 420 -24.89 6.41 -6.56
CA ALA A 420 -25.44 5.46 -5.60
C ALA A 420 -24.98 4.03 -5.92
N ARG A 421 -24.63 3.27 -4.88
CA ARG A 421 -24.71 1.81 -4.87
C ARG A 421 -26.10 1.46 -4.37
N GLU A 422 -26.96 0.97 -5.26
CA GLU A 422 -28.43 1.13 -5.15
C GLU A 422 -29.00 0.77 -3.77
N GLY A 423 -29.57 1.75 -3.07
CA GLY A 423 -30.17 1.58 -1.75
C GLY A 423 -29.22 1.22 -0.61
N ARG A 424 -27.91 1.09 -0.88
CA ARG A 424 -26.87 0.69 0.10
C ARG A 424 -25.95 1.83 0.51
N GLY A 425 -25.51 2.64 -0.44
CA GLY A 425 -24.64 3.78 -0.16
C GLY A 425 -24.54 4.78 -1.31
N TYR A 426 -23.89 5.90 -1.06
CA TYR A 426 -23.65 6.96 -2.02
C TYR A 426 -22.23 7.52 -1.84
N VAL A 427 -21.56 7.81 -2.96
CA VAL A 427 -20.20 8.34 -3.00
C VAL A 427 -20.17 9.61 -3.85
N VAL A 428 -19.34 10.56 -3.47
CA VAL A 428 -18.93 11.71 -4.28
C VAL A 428 -17.41 11.78 -4.29
N LEU A 429 -16.83 11.90 -5.48
CA LEU A 429 -15.40 12.11 -5.70
C LEU A 429 -15.23 13.47 -6.37
N ASN A 430 -14.29 14.26 -5.87
CA ASN A 430 -13.97 15.57 -6.40
C ASN A 430 -12.46 15.72 -6.58
N ARG A 431 -11.98 15.49 -7.79
CA ARG A 431 -10.56 15.68 -8.17
C ARG A 431 -10.31 17.08 -8.77
N GLU A 432 -11.31 17.95 -8.83
CA GLU A 432 -11.13 19.37 -9.10
C GLU A 432 -10.30 20.06 -7.99
N SER A 433 -9.69 21.19 -8.32
CA SER A 433 -8.95 22.02 -7.36
C SER A 433 -9.84 22.85 -6.43
N THR A 434 -11.16 22.88 -6.66
CA THR A 434 -12.13 23.69 -5.91
C THR A 434 -13.26 22.84 -5.33
N ALA A 435 -13.96 23.37 -4.32
CA ALA A 435 -14.98 22.63 -3.59
C ALA A 435 -16.33 22.62 -4.32
N VAL A 436 -16.86 21.43 -4.63
CA VAL A 436 -18.17 21.25 -5.26
C VAL A 436 -19.26 21.27 -4.20
N THR A 437 -20.21 22.21 -4.33
CA THR A 437 -21.41 22.29 -3.48
C THR A 437 -22.66 21.99 -4.30
N ARG A 438 -23.37 20.91 -3.97
CA ARG A 438 -24.51 20.43 -4.77
C ARG A 438 -25.56 19.72 -3.91
N THR A 439 -26.80 19.67 -4.40
CA THR A 439 -27.81 18.72 -3.93
C THR A 439 -27.79 17.48 -4.82
N PHE A 440 -27.39 16.36 -4.23
CA PHE A 440 -27.33 15.04 -4.86
C PHE A 440 -28.62 14.27 -4.58
N ASP A 441 -29.07 13.46 -5.54
CA ASP A 441 -30.11 12.46 -5.30
C ASP A 441 -29.44 11.14 -4.94
N THR A 442 -29.51 10.75 -3.67
CA THR A 442 -28.79 9.57 -3.17
C THR A 442 -29.62 8.29 -3.24
N GLY A 443 -30.95 8.41 -3.30
CA GLY A 443 -31.88 7.28 -3.10
C GLY A 443 -31.82 6.62 -1.72
N LEU A 444 -30.97 7.08 -0.79
CA LEU A 444 -30.87 6.53 0.55
C LEU A 444 -32.03 7.01 1.43
N PRO A 445 -32.55 6.21 2.38
CA PRO A 445 -33.63 6.67 3.24
C PRO A 445 -33.14 7.79 4.19
N ALA A 446 -34.05 8.68 4.60
CA ALA A 446 -33.74 9.82 5.45
C ALA A 446 -32.92 9.45 6.71
N GLY A 447 -32.01 10.34 7.13
CA GLY A 447 -31.20 10.14 8.33
C GLY A 447 -29.91 10.94 8.34
N VAL A 448 -29.16 10.83 9.44
CA VAL A 448 -27.81 11.39 9.58
C VAL A 448 -26.81 10.25 9.42
N TYR A 449 -25.75 10.50 8.65
CA TYR A 449 -24.73 9.53 8.27
C TYR A 449 -23.34 10.03 8.65
N CYS A 450 -22.47 9.11 9.08
CA CYS A 450 -21.04 9.37 9.22
C CYS A 450 -20.40 9.35 7.83
N ASP A 451 -19.57 10.35 7.52
CA ASP A 451 -18.76 10.34 6.30
C ASP A 451 -17.57 9.38 6.49
N VAL A 452 -17.64 8.21 5.85
CA VAL A 452 -16.70 7.12 6.13
C VAL A 452 -15.31 7.37 5.55
N THR A 453 -15.14 8.32 4.61
CA THR A 453 -13.80 8.72 4.13
C THR A 453 -13.00 9.49 5.18
N ARG A 454 -13.67 10.08 6.19
CA ARG A 454 -13.08 11.01 7.18
C ARG A 454 -13.48 10.70 8.62
N GLY A 455 -14.10 9.56 8.88
CA GLY A 455 -14.58 9.21 10.22
C GLY A 455 -15.04 7.76 10.36
N THR A 456 -15.11 7.31 11.60
CA THR A 456 -15.60 5.98 11.98
C THR A 456 -16.81 6.14 12.90
N VAL A 457 -17.80 5.25 12.81
CA VAL A 457 -18.88 5.21 13.79
C VAL A 457 -18.38 4.56 15.09
N ARG A 458 -18.55 5.25 16.22
CA ARG A 458 -18.31 4.72 17.56
C ARG A 458 -19.60 4.85 18.37
N GLY A 459 -20.24 3.71 18.63
CA GLY A 459 -21.58 3.67 19.22
C GLY A 459 -22.61 4.30 18.27
N ASN A 460 -23.20 5.44 18.66
CA ASN A 460 -24.24 6.14 17.89
C ASN A 460 -23.79 7.52 17.35
N ARG A 461 -22.47 7.73 17.22
CA ARG A 461 -21.81 8.97 16.77
C ARG A 461 -20.71 8.67 15.74
N CYS A 462 -20.44 9.62 14.87
CA CYS A 462 -19.25 9.62 14.02
C CYS A 462 -18.07 10.25 14.77
N THR A 463 -16.83 9.83 14.50
CA THR A 463 -15.62 10.55 14.93
C THR A 463 -15.28 11.72 14.01
N GLY A 464 -15.69 11.63 12.74
CA GLY A 464 -15.50 12.64 11.70
C GLY A 464 -16.77 13.45 11.41
N PRO A 465 -16.85 14.09 10.23
CA PRO A 465 -18.00 14.87 9.83
C PRO A 465 -19.23 13.99 9.55
N THR A 466 -20.42 14.59 9.63
CA THR A 466 -21.68 13.91 9.34
C THR A 466 -22.52 14.69 8.34
N VAL A 467 -23.19 13.99 7.44
CA VAL A 467 -24.13 14.57 6.46
C VAL A 467 -25.56 14.10 6.74
N THR A 468 -26.55 14.83 6.22
CA THR A 468 -27.98 14.53 6.43
C THR A 468 -28.68 14.29 5.09
N VAL A 469 -29.28 13.11 4.94
CA VAL A 469 -30.18 12.78 3.82
C VAL A 469 -31.61 13.12 4.22
N THR A 470 -32.31 13.84 3.32
CA THR A 470 -33.67 14.35 3.53
C THR A 470 -34.74 13.26 3.43
N LYS A 471 -36.00 13.63 3.71
CA LYS A 471 -37.18 12.75 3.47
C LYS A 471 -37.38 12.36 2.00
N THR A 472 -36.79 13.10 1.04
CA THR A 472 -36.86 12.81 -0.39
C THR A 472 -35.62 12.06 -0.91
N GLY A 473 -34.75 11.55 -0.03
CA GLY A 473 -33.54 10.83 -0.43
C GLY A 473 -32.41 11.71 -0.97
N THR A 474 -32.54 13.04 -0.87
CA THR A 474 -31.54 14.00 -1.36
C THR A 474 -30.55 14.40 -0.27
N LEU A 475 -29.35 14.79 -0.69
CA LEU A 475 -28.26 15.27 0.18
C LEU A 475 -27.70 16.58 -0.39
N THR A 476 -27.83 17.69 0.34
CA THR A 476 -27.10 18.93 0.04
C THR A 476 -25.80 18.97 0.84
N THR A 477 -24.66 19.09 0.17
CA THR A 477 -23.34 19.07 0.82
C THR A 477 -22.27 19.76 -0.02
N THR A 478 -21.14 20.08 0.62
CA THR A 478 -19.91 20.58 0.00
C THR A 478 -18.83 19.51 0.14
N VAL A 479 -18.21 19.12 -0.97
CA VAL A 479 -17.03 18.24 -1.00
C VAL A 479 -15.83 19.10 -1.40
N PRO A 480 -14.76 19.19 -0.59
CA PRO A 480 -13.56 19.94 -0.94
C PRO A 480 -12.93 19.48 -2.26
N GLY A 481 -12.07 20.32 -2.85
CA GLY A 481 -11.21 19.90 -3.96
C GLY A 481 -10.24 18.81 -3.51
N LEU A 482 -9.81 17.95 -4.44
CA LEU A 482 -8.95 16.78 -4.19
C LEU A 482 -9.44 15.91 -3.01
N SER A 483 -10.74 15.65 -2.93
CA SER A 483 -11.37 14.99 -1.78
C SER A 483 -12.54 14.06 -2.16
N ALA A 484 -13.03 13.33 -1.15
CA ALA A 484 -14.07 12.32 -1.30
C ALA A 484 -15.03 12.31 -0.10
N LEU A 485 -16.30 11.96 -0.36
CA LEU A 485 -17.35 11.77 0.63
C LEU A 485 -18.03 10.42 0.34
N ALA A 486 -18.21 9.59 1.36
CA ALA A 486 -18.94 8.32 1.22
C ALA A 486 -19.85 8.06 2.42
N ILE A 487 -21.06 7.56 2.15
CA ILE A 487 -22.05 7.21 3.17
C ILE A 487 -22.79 5.93 2.82
N ASP A 488 -23.13 5.12 3.81
CA ASP A 488 -23.89 3.88 3.62
C ASP A 488 -24.94 3.65 4.73
N VAL A 489 -25.86 2.71 4.48
CA VAL A 489 -26.98 2.42 5.38
C VAL A 489 -26.60 1.82 6.74
N ARG A 490 -25.37 1.31 6.93
CA ARG A 490 -24.87 0.83 8.23
C ARG A 490 -24.29 1.98 9.05
N HIS A 491 -23.56 2.91 8.45
CA HIS A 491 -22.90 4.03 9.14
C HIS A 491 -23.82 5.23 9.47
N ARG A 492 -25.09 4.94 9.81
CA ARG A 492 -26.07 5.90 10.34
C ARG A 492 -25.76 6.27 11.79
N VAL A 493 -26.03 7.53 12.16
CA VAL A 493 -25.76 8.07 13.50
C VAL A 493 -26.94 8.83 14.07
N SER A 494 -26.99 8.95 15.40
CA SER A 494 -28.18 9.44 16.13
C SER A 494 -28.36 10.96 16.12
N ARG A 495 -27.28 11.73 15.90
CA ARG A 495 -27.25 13.19 15.88
C ARG A 495 -26.17 13.66 14.90
N PRO A 496 -26.34 14.82 14.24
CA PRO A 496 -25.24 15.45 13.54
C PRO A 496 -24.08 15.73 14.50
N VAL A 497 -22.86 15.43 14.06
CA VAL A 497 -21.67 16.11 14.57
C VAL A 497 -21.70 17.48 13.90
N ALA A 498 -21.91 18.54 14.69
CA ALA A 498 -21.77 19.90 14.17
C ALA A 498 -20.37 20.03 13.55
N ALA A 499 -20.29 20.52 12.31
CA ALA A 499 -19.04 20.60 11.57
C ALA A 499 -17.98 21.27 12.44
N ALA A 500 -16.96 20.49 12.84
CA ALA A 500 -15.92 20.99 13.72
C ALA A 500 -15.21 22.13 12.99
N ALA A 501 -15.03 23.27 13.67
CA ALA A 501 -14.25 24.35 13.10
C ALA A 501 -12.86 23.81 12.69
N PRO A 502 -12.39 24.12 11.46
CA PRO A 502 -11.07 23.79 10.93
C PRO A 502 -9.96 23.68 11.96
N ALA A 503 -9.17 22.61 11.87
CA ALA A 503 -8.16 22.24 12.85
C ALA A 503 -6.80 22.04 12.15
N VAL A 504 -5.93 23.04 12.27
CA VAL A 504 -4.53 22.94 11.85
C VAL A 504 -3.80 21.97 12.79
N SER A 505 -3.07 21.03 12.21
CA SER A 505 -2.21 20.09 12.93
C SER A 505 -0.74 20.49 12.71
N PHE A 506 -0.09 20.96 13.78
CA PHE A 506 1.32 21.34 13.73
C PHE A 506 2.18 20.17 14.20
N SER A 507 3.24 19.85 13.46
CA SER A 507 4.30 18.92 13.88
C SER A 507 5.65 19.61 13.79
N ALA A 508 6.44 19.54 14.87
CA ALA A 508 7.77 20.12 14.94
C ALA A 508 8.79 19.13 15.52
N TYR A 509 9.95 18.97 14.87
CA TYR A 509 11.08 18.22 15.40
C TYR A 509 11.99 19.14 16.21
N ALA A 510 12.15 18.86 17.51
CA ALA A 510 12.92 19.70 18.41
C ALA A 510 13.53 18.91 19.59
N THR A 511 14.85 18.98 19.73
CA THR A 511 15.55 18.62 20.98
C THR A 511 15.30 19.71 22.01
N VAL A 512 14.73 19.35 23.17
CA VAL A 512 14.24 20.26 24.21
C VAL A 512 14.76 19.75 25.55
N ALA A 513 15.28 20.62 26.41
CA ALA A 513 15.95 20.18 27.64
C ALA A 513 14.95 19.67 28.69
N ALA A 514 15.43 18.85 29.64
CA ALA A 514 14.59 18.30 30.69
C ALA A 514 14.00 19.41 31.58
N GLY A 515 12.68 19.58 31.53
CA GLY A 515 11.95 20.65 32.24
C GLY A 515 11.57 21.86 31.38
N GLU A 516 12.09 21.97 30.15
CA GLU A 516 11.57 22.90 29.14
C GLU A 516 10.26 22.36 28.50
N ARG A 517 9.51 23.26 27.85
CA ARG A 517 8.36 22.94 27.01
C ARG A 517 8.46 23.62 25.65
N LEU A 518 8.02 22.95 24.58
CA LEU A 518 7.81 23.58 23.28
C LEU A 518 6.40 24.17 23.20
N VAL A 519 6.31 25.40 22.67
CA VAL A 519 5.08 26.17 22.54
C VAL A 519 5.01 26.79 21.15
N LEU A 520 3.84 26.74 20.53
CA LEU A 520 3.50 27.41 19.29
C LEU A 520 2.84 28.76 19.60
N VAL A 521 3.34 29.82 18.99
CA VAL A 521 2.79 31.20 19.08
C VAL A 521 2.58 31.76 17.68
N GLY A 522 1.66 32.72 17.52
CA GLY A 522 1.39 33.32 16.21
C GLY A 522 0.45 34.52 16.26
N ASN A 523 0.17 35.09 15.09
CA ASN A 523 -0.67 36.29 14.95
C ASN A 523 -2.14 36.07 15.34
N ASP A 524 -2.68 34.88 15.10
CA ASP A 524 -4.06 34.52 15.41
C ASP A 524 -4.30 34.38 16.92
N PRO A 525 -5.47 34.79 17.46
CA PRO A 525 -5.81 34.60 18.89
C PRO A 525 -5.75 33.14 19.37
N ALA A 526 -6.05 32.15 18.52
CA ALA A 526 -5.92 30.73 18.85
C ALA A 526 -4.44 30.26 18.90
N LEU A 527 -3.52 31.05 18.35
CA LEU A 527 -2.07 30.92 18.49
C LEU A 527 -1.51 31.88 19.57
N GLY A 528 -2.38 32.45 20.42
CA GLY A 528 -1.98 33.27 21.57
C GLY A 528 -1.54 34.70 21.24
N ALA A 529 -1.78 35.20 20.03
CA ALA A 529 -1.47 36.58 19.61
C ALA A 529 -0.04 37.04 20.01
N TRP A 530 0.95 36.27 19.58
CA TRP A 530 2.39 36.43 19.87
C TRP A 530 2.80 36.40 21.35
N ASN A 531 1.95 35.95 22.28
CA ASN A 531 2.27 35.82 23.70
C ASN A 531 2.61 34.36 24.11
N PRO A 532 3.86 34.04 24.48
CA PRO A 532 4.27 32.69 24.94
C PRO A 532 3.54 32.14 26.19
N ALA A 533 2.88 33.00 26.98
CA ALA A 533 2.02 32.57 28.08
C ALA A 533 0.64 32.07 27.61
N LEU A 534 0.19 32.53 26.44
CA LEU A 534 -1.09 32.18 25.81
C LEU A 534 -0.95 31.19 24.64
N GLY A 535 0.28 30.97 24.16
CA GLY A 535 0.60 30.05 23.07
C GLY A 535 0.27 28.58 23.37
N VAL A 536 0.08 27.82 22.30
CA VAL A 536 -0.35 26.41 22.35
C VAL A 536 0.82 25.51 22.70
N ARG A 537 0.73 24.77 23.81
CA ARG A 537 1.75 23.79 24.21
C ARG A 537 1.70 22.58 23.27
N LEU A 538 2.84 22.14 22.76
CA LEU A 538 2.93 20.90 21.98
C LEU A 538 3.12 19.68 22.91
N SER A 539 2.61 18.53 22.47
CA SER A 539 2.77 17.22 23.10
C SER A 539 4.09 16.58 22.68
N SER A 540 4.88 16.13 23.65
CA SER A 540 6.13 15.36 23.45
C SER A 540 5.90 13.85 23.22
N ALA A 541 4.67 13.41 22.96
CA ALA A 541 4.33 11.99 22.85
C ALA A 541 5.05 11.23 21.71
N GLY A 542 5.67 11.94 20.76
CA GLY A 542 6.50 11.39 19.69
C GLY A 542 7.97 11.82 19.73
N TYR A 543 8.48 12.28 20.90
CA TYR A 543 9.80 12.91 21.03
C TYR A 543 10.92 12.17 20.27
N PRO A 544 11.73 12.85 19.42
CA PRO A 544 11.89 14.32 19.30
C PRO A 544 10.83 15.05 18.46
N GLN A 545 9.78 14.35 17.99
CA GLN A 545 8.62 14.99 17.35
C GLN A 545 7.64 15.53 18.40
N TRP A 546 7.20 16.76 18.20
CA TRP A 546 6.23 17.48 19.02
C TRP A 546 4.99 17.79 18.19
N THR A 547 3.79 17.60 18.74
CA THR A 547 2.54 17.84 17.99
C THR A 547 1.50 18.67 18.74
N ALA A 548 0.73 19.47 18.01
CA ALA A 548 -0.45 20.18 18.51
C ALA A 548 -1.55 20.27 17.46
N ARG A 549 -2.81 20.44 17.89
CA ARG A 549 -3.92 20.80 17.02
C ARG A 549 -4.56 22.09 17.49
N VAL A 550 -4.69 23.06 16.59
CA VAL A 550 -5.24 24.40 16.86
C VAL A 550 -6.42 24.63 15.94
N ARG A 551 -7.52 25.19 16.47
CA ARG A 551 -8.65 25.59 15.63
C ARG A 551 -8.45 27.01 15.13
N VAL A 552 -8.25 27.15 13.83
CA VAL A 552 -8.07 28.42 13.12
C VAL A 552 -8.99 28.37 11.89
N PRO A 553 -9.81 29.39 11.59
CA PRO A 553 -10.77 29.32 10.48
C PRO A 553 -10.14 29.03 9.11
N ALA A 554 -10.87 28.31 8.26
CA ALA A 554 -10.47 28.09 6.87
C ALA A 554 -10.39 29.43 6.11
N GLY A 555 -9.36 29.58 5.28
CA GLY A 555 -9.03 30.82 4.58
C GLY A 555 -8.21 31.83 5.41
N THR A 556 -8.01 31.62 6.71
CA THR A 556 -7.15 32.51 7.52
C THR A 556 -5.68 32.34 7.14
N ALA A 557 -5.03 33.46 6.80
CA ALA A 557 -3.57 33.55 6.72
C ALA A 557 -2.99 33.72 8.13
N ILE A 558 -2.18 32.75 8.56
CA ILE A 558 -1.49 32.75 9.85
C ILE A 558 0.00 33.01 9.67
N GLU A 559 0.55 33.77 10.61
CA GLU A 559 1.97 33.82 10.91
C GLU A 559 2.20 33.11 12.25
N TYR A 560 3.23 32.28 12.34
CA TYR A 560 3.55 31.53 13.55
C TYR A 560 5.05 31.35 13.77
N LYS A 561 5.40 31.03 15.01
CA LYS A 561 6.71 30.56 15.44
C LYS A 561 6.59 29.50 16.52
N TYR A 562 7.62 28.66 16.62
CA TYR A 562 7.89 27.89 17.82
C TYR A 562 8.73 28.70 18.81
N VAL A 563 8.47 28.50 20.11
CA VAL A 563 9.30 28.96 21.22
C VAL A 563 9.53 27.83 22.22
N LYS A 564 10.73 27.74 22.78
CA LYS A 564 11.01 26.95 23.99
C LYS A 564 10.76 27.81 25.21
N VAL A 565 10.18 27.25 26.25
CA VAL A 565 10.00 27.94 27.55
C VAL A 565 10.56 27.06 28.67
N ALA A 566 11.51 27.61 29.42
CA ALA A 566 12.13 26.96 30.56
C ALA A 566 11.23 26.98 31.82
N ALA A 567 11.64 26.24 32.85
CA ALA A 567 10.86 26.06 34.08
C ALA A 567 10.71 27.34 34.92
N ASP A 568 11.63 28.30 34.77
CA ASP A 568 11.60 29.65 35.35
C ASP A 568 10.69 30.64 34.58
N GLY A 569 10.24 30.25 33.38
CA GLY A 569 9.48 31.09 32.46
C GLY A 569 10.31 31.79 31.37
N THR A 570 11.63 31.61 31.34
CA THR A 570 12.50 32.17 30.29
C THR A 570 12.11 31.60 28.92
N VAL A 571 11.99 32.47 27.90
CA VAL A 571 11.52 32.10 26.55
C VAL A 571 12.64 32.25 25.52
N THR A 572 12.93 31.19 24.78
CA THR A 572 13.80 31.20 23.60
C THR A 572 12.96 31.05 22.34
N TRP A 573 13.10 31.96 21.38
CA TRP A 573 12.38 31.94 20.11
C TRP A 573 13.20 31.27 19.01
N GLU A 574 12.55 30.64 18.02
CA GLU A 574 13.26 30.19 16.82
C GLU A 574 13.77 31.39 15.98
N SER A 575 14.96 31.24 15.39
CA SER A 575 15.74 32.37 14.82
C SER A 575 15.29 32.85 13.44
N ARG A 576 14.71 31.96 12.63
CA ARG A 576 14.16 32.26 11.30
C ARG A 576 13.10 33.38 11.30
N PRO A 577 12.75 33.98 10.15
CA PRO A 577 11.54 34.79 10.01
C PRO A 577 10.27 34.02 10.41
N ASN A 578 9.18 34.75 10.68
CA ASN A 578 7.88 34.14 10.99
C ASN A 578 7.50 33.11 9.90
N ARG A 579 7.07 31.92 10.31
CA ARG A 579 6.52 30.92 9.40
C ARG A 579 5.14 31.41 8.96
N THR A 580 4.84 31.32 7.67
CA THR A 580 3.54 31.73 7.12
C THR A 580 2.81 30.52 6.58
N ALA A 581 1.49 30.48 6.74
CA ALA A 581 0.62 29.50 6.11
C ALA A 581 -0.79 30.07 5.93
N THR A 582 -1.58 29.50 5.03
CA THR A 582 -3.02 29.76 4.94
C THR A 582 -3.76 28.47 5.23
N VAL A 583 -4.77 28.52 6.10
CA VAL A 583 -5.60 27.34 6.42
C VAL A 583 -6.43 26.98 5.17
N PRO A 584 -6.30 25.77 4.59
CA PRO A 584 -7.05 25.42 3.38
C PRO A 584 -8.56 25.31 3.63
N ALA A 585 -9.33 25.28 2.53
CA ALA A 585 -10.79 25.27 2.57
C ALA A 585 -11.40 23.96 3.14
N ASP A 586 -10.64 22.86 3.17
CA ASP A 586 -11.02 21.61 3.85
C ASP A 586 -10.90 21.68 5.39
N GLY A 587 -10.20 22.69 5.89
CA GLY A 587 -9.93 22.93 7.30
C GLY A 587 -8.77 22.13 7.91
N TRP A 588 -7.90 21.51 7.12
CA TRP A 588 -6.78 20.68 7.59
C TRP A 588 -5.45 21.09 6.94
N LEU A 589 -4.69 21.93 7.63
CA LEU A 589 -3.28 22.17 7.35
C LEU A 589 -2.43 21.23 8.22
N SER A 590 -1.44 20.56 7.63
CA SER A 590 -0.40 19.82 8.35
C SER A 590 0.97 20.44 8.06
N THR A 591 1.71 20.81 9.11
CA THR A 591 3.10 21.30 8.98
C THR A 591 4.08 20.27 9.52
N SER A 592 5.30 20.21 8.97
CA SER A 592 6.39 19.37 9.46
C SER A 592 7.67 20.19 9.55
N ASP A 593 7.85 20.84 10.68
CA ASP A 593 8.83 21.89 10.90
C ASP A 593 10.08 21.38 11.64
N GLY A 594 11.28 21.77 11.23
CA GLY A 594 12.49 21.64 12.05
C GLY A 594 12.67 22.86 12.95
N TRP A 595 13.01 22.67 14.23
CA TRP A 595 13.40 23.77 15.13
C TRP A 595 14.78 24.34 14.73
N GLU A 596 14.83 25.64 14.44
CA GLU A 596 16.08 26.37 14.23
C GLU A 596 16.50 27.10 15.51
N ALA A 597 17.57 26.61 16.15
CA ALA A 597 18.23 27.33 17.24
C ALA A 597 19.14 28.42 16.67
N GLY A 598 19.04 29.65 17.18
CA GLY A 598 19.79 30.81 16.69
C GLY A 598 21.31 30.82 16.93
N ALA A 599 21.90 29.67 17.25
CA ALA A 599 23.35 29.49 17.29
C ALA A 599 23.79 28.81 16.00
N THR A 600 24.66 29.47 15.25
CA THR A 600 25.29 28.90 14.06
C THR A 600 26.65 28.31 14.39
N VAL A 601 27.08 27.35 13.58
CA VAL A 601 28.43 26.76 13.62
C VAL A 601 29.14 27.10 12.33
N GLN A 602 30.33 27.67 12.42
CA GLN A 602 31.16 27.88 11.24
C GLN A 602 31.84 26.56 10.87
N ALA A 603 31.44 25.97 9.74
CA ALA A 603 32.10 24.80 9.18
C ALA A 603 33.22 25.26 8.24
N ASN A 604 34.46 25.03 8.64
CA ASN A 604 35.62 25.12 7.75
C ASN A 604 35.70 23.83 6.95
N VAL A 605 35.84 23.95 5.64
CA VAL A 605 35.68 22.85 4.69
C VAL A 605 36.98 22.64 3.94
N THR A 606 37.44 21.39 3.87
CA THR A 606 38.52 20.90 3.03
C THR A 606 38.00 19.71 2.22
N MET A 607 38.14 19.79 0.90
CA MET A 607 37.74 18.78 -0.06
C MET A 607 38.94 18.38 -0.91
N HIS A 608 39.38 17.14 -0.74
CA HIS A 608 40.41 16.50 -1.54
C HIS A 608 39.79 15.83 -2.77
N VAL A 609 40.01 16.43 -3.94
CA VAL A 609 39.49 15.95 -5.24
C VAL A 609 40.42 16.37 -6.36
N ALA A 610 40.75 15.43 -7.25
CA ALA A 610 41.57 15.70 -8.42
C ALA A 610 40.97 16.81 -9.29
N GLU A 611 41.85 17.64 -9.87
CA GLU A 611 41.47 18.73 -10.75
C GLU A 611 41.08 18.22 -12.14
N GLU A 612 39.94 18.68 -12.65
CA GLU A 612 39.56 18.51 -14.05
C GLU A 612 39.50 19.90 -14.73
N PRO A 613 40.19 20.09 -15.88
CA PRO A 613 40.28 21.40 -16.52
C PRO A 613 38.90 22.02 -16.81
N GLY A 614 38.69 23.23 -16.31
CA GLY A 614 37.45 23.99 -16.51
C GLY A 614 36.29 23.63 -15.57
N GLN A 615 36.51 22.78 -14.56
CA GLN A 615 35.53 22.48 -13.51
C GLN A 615 35.85 23.19 -12.17
N GLN A 616 34.80 23.59 -11.47
CA GLN A 616 34.85 24.31 -10.18
C GLN A 616 34.07 23.51 -9.11
N VAL A 617 34.64 23.34 -7.92
CA VAL A 617 34.02 22.59 -6.81
C VAL A 617 33.10 23.49 -5.97
N TYR A 618 31.97 22.94 -5.51
CA TYR A 618 31.00 23.56 -4.62
C TYR A 618 30.53 22.57 -3.53
N LEU A 619 30.00 23.11 -2.44
CA LEU A 619 29.27 22.41 -1.39
C LEU A 619 27.77 22.77 -1.49
N VAL A 620 26.89 21.77 -1.45
CA VAL A 620 25.42 21.94 -1.47
C VAL A 620 24.76 21.00 -0.47
N GLY A 621 23.62 21.37 0.11
CA GLY A 621 22.93 20.50 1.08
C GLY A 621 21.60 21.03 1.59
N ALA A 622 21.03 20.33 2.57
CA ALA A 622 19.68 20.56 3.08
C ALA A 622 19.51 21.92 3.81
N ALA A 623 20.58 22.46 4.40
CA ALA A 623 20.52 23.74 5.09
C ALA A 623 20.49 24.93 4.08
N PRO A 624 19.66 25.98 4.31
CA PRO A 624 19.56 27.12 3.40
C PRO A 624 20.88 27.85 3.12
N SER A 625 21.80 27.85 4.08
CA SER A 625 23.14 28.44 3.95
C SER A 625 24.10 27.66 3.03
N ILE A 626 23.70 26.46 2.57
CA ILE A 626 24.36 25.67 1.53
C ILE A 626 23.37 25.30 0.41
N GLY A 627 22.42 26.19 0.11
CA GLY A 627 21.63 26.16 -1.13
C GLY A 627 20.36 25.31 -1.13
N SER A 628 19.98 24.64 -0.04
CA SER A 628 18.74 23.83 0.02
C SER A 628 18.62 22.80 -1.12
N TRP A 629 19.72 22.09 -1.41
CA TRP A 629 19.89 21.14 -2.52
C TRP A 629 19.83 21.73 -3.95
N ASP A 630 19.62 23.04 -4.14
CA ASP A 630 19.70 23.68 -5.45
C ASP A 630 21.16 23.95 -5.87
N PRO A 631 21.67 23.35 -6.97
CA PRO A 631 23.01 23.62 -7.47
C PRO A 631 23.27 25.09 -7.80
N ALA A 632 22.25 25.86 -8.22
CA ALA A 632 22.42 27.29 -8.51
C ALA A 632 22.81 28.10 -7.27
N ASN A 633 22.37 27.65 -6.08
CA ASN A 633 22.65 28.28 -4.78
C ASN A 633 23.75 27.56 -3.97
N ALA A 634 24.46 26.59 -4.57
CA ALA A 634 25.60 25.90 -3.94
C ALA A 634 26.80 26.84 -3.70
N VAL A 635 27.53 26.63 -2.60
CA VAL A 635 28.64 27.50 -2.18
C VAL A 635 29.97 27.07 -2.83
N PRO A 636 30.68 27.94 -3.57
CA PRO A 636 31.96 27.59 -4.19
C PRO A 636 33.08 27.39 -3.16
N LEU A 637 33.96 26.42 -3.42
CA LEU A 637 35.22 26.24 -2.67
C LEU A 637 36.39 26.84 -3.46
N ALA A 638 37.36 27.45 -2.79
CA ALA A 638 38.58 27.96 -3.42
C ALA A 638 39.64 26.86 -3.53
N LYS A 639 40.23 26.64 -4.71
CA LYS A 639 41.41 25.79 -4.84
C LYS A 639 42.58 26.41 -4.06
N THR A 640 43.19 25.65 -3.15
CA THR A 640 44.29 26.14 -2.29
C THR A 640 45.57 25.33 -2.41
N ALA A 641 45.51 24.09 -2.90
CA ALA A 641 46.66 23.32 -3.35
C ALA A 641 46.24 22.37 -4.49
N ASP A 642 47.19 21.60 -5.02
CA ASP A 642 46.86 20.53 -5.97
C ASP A 642 45.91 19.52 -5.33
N ALA A 643 44.89 19.15 -6.09
CA ALA A 643 43.77 18.33 -5.66
C ALA A 643 43.07 18.76 -4.35
N THR A 644 43.18 20.02 -3.91
CA THR A 644 42.67 20.46 -2.60
C THR A 644 41.92 21.80 -2.69
N TRP A 645 40.67 21.77 -2.22
CA TRP A 645 39.71 22.88 -2.29
C TRP A 645 39.18 23.19 -0.90
N THR A 646 39.15 24.45 -0.50
CA THR A 646 38.69 24.84 0.84
C THR A 646 37.62 25.93 0.82
N GLY A 647 36.80 25.99 1.86
CA GLY A 647 35.75 26.99 2.03
C GLY A 647 35.38 27.16 3.49
N SER A 648 34.44 28.06 3.76
CA SER A 648 33.88 28.24 5.11
C SER A 648 32.40 28.59 5.00
N VAL A 649 31.53 27.79 5.61
CA VAL A 649 30.07 27.93 5.53
C VAL A 649 29.44 27.97 6.93
N THR A 650 28.30 28.63 7.04
CA THR A 650 27.61 28.81 8.34
C THR A 650 26.47 27.80 8.45
N LEU A 651 26.64 26.74 9.24
CA LEU A 651 25.63 25.69 9.44
C LEU A 651 24.73 25.99 10.66
N PRO A 652 23.49 25.48 10.72
CA PRO A 652 22.68 25.52 11.94
C PRO A 652 23.32 24.68 13.06
N GLY A 653 23.32 25.17 14.29
CA GLY A 653 23.86 24.46 15.46
C GLY A 653 22.85 23.52 16.14
N SER A 654 23.37 22.48 16.82
CA SER A 654 22.57 21.39 17.43
C SER A 654 21.65 20.66 16.43
N ALA A 655 22.10 20.52 15.18
CA ALA A 655 21.36 19.94 14.08
C ALA A 655 22.12 18.77 13.44
N VAL A 656 21.40 17.88 12.75
CA VAL A 656 21.98 16.99 11.75
C VAL A 656 21.76 17.63 10.39
N VAL A 657 22.82 17.84 9.63
CA VAL A 657 22.79 18.50 8.32
C VAL A 657 23.24 17.52 7.25
N GLU A 658 22.41 17.30 6.23
CA GLU A 658 22.79 16.56 5.03
C GLU A 658 23.41 17.48 3.97
N TYR A 659 24.42 16.97 3.24
CA TYR A 659 25.11 17.69 2.18
C TYR A 659 25.81 16.74 1.17
N LYS A 660 26.26 17.29 0.05
CA LYS A 660 27.18 16.69 -0.93
C LYS A 660 28.11 17.75 -1.49
N TYR A 661 29.21 17.31 -2.08
CA TYR A 661 29.97 18.13 -3.01
C TYR A 661 29.46 17.96 -4.44
N ILE A 662 29.61 19.02 -5.23
CA ILE A 662 29.34 19.01 -6.67
C ILE A 662 30.49 19.72 -7.40
N ARG A 663 30.75 19.31 -8.64
CA ARG A 663 31.53 20.09 -9.59
C ARG A 663 30.60 20.71 -10.62
N LYS A 664 30.97 21.88 -11.14
CA LYS A 664 30.30 22.50 -12.30
C LYS A 664 31.32 22.84 -13.37
N ASP A 665 30.98 22.61 -14.64
CA ASP A 665 31.74 23.12 -15.78
C ASP A 665 31.37 24.58 -16.14
N ALA A 666 32.02 25.14 -17.16
CA ALA A 666 31.75 26.48 -17.66
C ALA A 666 30.39 26.66 -18.39
N ALA A 667 29.67 25.57 -18.69
CA ALA A 667 28.30 25.60 -19.23
C ALA A 667 27.23 25.46 -18.13
N GLY A 668 27.62 25.13 -16.90
CA GLY A 668 26.73 24.89 -15.77
C GLY A 668 26.32 23.42 -15.58
N THR A 669 26.92 22.47 -16.31
CA THR A 669 26.68 21.03 -16.14
C THR A 669 27.14 20.61 -14.75
N VAL A 670 26.29 19.90 -13.99
CA VAL A 670 26.55 19.55 -12.59
C VAL A 670 26.91 18.08 -12.45
N THR A 671 28.14 17.80 -12.01
CA THR A 671 28.58 16.46 -11.60
C THR A 671 28.48 16.37 -10.08
N TRP A 672 27.71 15.40 -9.58
CA TRP A 672 27.54 15.15 -8.14
C TRP A 672 28.48 14.06 -7.64
N GLU A 673 28.72 14.04 -6.33
CA GLU A 673 29.24 12.85 -5.66
C GLU A 673 28.32 11.64 -5.85
N SER A 674 28.91 10.46 -6.02
CA SER A 674 28.22 9.23 -6.43
C SER A 674 27.46 8.54 -5.29
N ASP A 675 28.05 8.52 -4.10
CA ASP A 675 27.55 7.90 -2.87
C ASP A 675 26.27 8.58 -2.30
N PRO A 676 25.61 8.01 -1.26
CA PRO A 676 24.57 8.69 -0.50
C PRO A 676 25.00 10.05 0.10
N ASN A 677 24.02 10.84 0.55
CA ASN A 677 24.27 12.15 1.19
C ASN A 677 25.20 12.03 2.40
N ARG A 678 26.17 12.95 2.51
CA ARG A 678 27.00 13.12 3.71
C ARG A 678 26.17 13.74 4.83
N THR A 679 26.47 13.39 6.08
CA THR A 679 25.74 13.89 7.25
C THR A 679 26.70 14.39 8.32
N VAL A 680 26.51 15.61 8.82
CA VAL A 680 27.25 16.15 9.97
C VAL A 680 26.30 16.49 11.12
N SER A 681 26.68 16.10 12.34
CA SER A 681 26.04 16.57 13.58
C SER A 681 26.79 17.80 14.10
N THR A 682 26.09 18.94 14.23
CA THR A 682 26.71 20.21 14.60
C THR A 682 26.63 20.50 16.11
N PRO A 683 27.67 21.08 16.73
CA PRO A 683 27.60 21.55 18.12
C PRO A 683 26.62 22.72 18.29
N SER A 684 26.37 23.15 19.52
CA SER A 684 25.46 24.28 19.84
C SER A 684 26.05 25.67 19.55
N GLY A 685 26.99 25.77 18.61
CA GLY A 685 27.75 26.99 18.28
C GLY A 685 29.25 26.71 18.16
N GLY A 686 30.01 27.71 17.69
CA GLY A 686 31.47 27.63 17.52
C GLY A 686 31.89 27.22 16.11
N THR A 687 32.92 26.38 16.00
CA THR A 687 33.53 25.98 14.73
C THR A 687 33.60 24.46 14.62
N ILE A 688 33.40 23.92 13.42
CA ILE A 688 33.66 22.52 13.05
C ILE A 688 34.56 22.47 11.82
N THR A 689 35.28 21.37 11.62
CA THR A 689 36.05 21.10 10.40
C THR A 689 35.42 19.92 9.67
N LEU A 690 35.16 20.08 8.38
CA LEU A 690 34.86 19.01 7.44
C LEU A 690 36.14 18.80 6.60
N ASP A 691 36.81 17.66 6.77
CA ASP A 691 38.05 17.34 6.06
C ASP A 691 37.86 15.99 5.34
N GLU A 692 37.63 16.05 4.03
CA GLU A 692 36.97 14.98 3.30
C GLU A 692 37.56 14.75 1.90
N THR A 693 37.57 13.51 1.44
CA THR A 693 37.87 13.13 0.04
C THR A 693 36.57 12.91 -0.73
N TRP A 694 36.55 13.30 -2.00
CA TRP A 694 35.42 13.10 -2.93
C TRP A 694 35.04 11.62 -3.10
N ARG A 695 33.76 11.36 -3.41
CA ARG A 695 33.17 10.02 -3.62
C ARG A 695 32.32 10.00 -4.89
#